data_AF-A0A9Q1KSZ0-F1
#
_entry.id   AF-A0A9Q1KSZ0-F1
#
_cell.length_a   1.000
_cell.length_b   1.000
_cell.length_c   1.000
_cell.angle_alpha   90.00
_cell.angle_beta   90.00
_cell.angle_gamma   90.00
#
_symmetry.space_group_name_H-M   'P 1'
#
loop_
_entity.id
_entity.type
_entity.pdbx_description
1 polymer ?
#
loop_
_entity_poly.entity_id
_entity_poly.type
_entity_poly.pdbx_seq_one_letter_code
_entity_poly.pdbx_strand_id
1 'polypeptide(L)'
;MGWHFEVKALATMHFHLCLLFHLSATPRGIFLPCMCIIDSFTDEVVQYSPESSAKVEIVVLEGDFDGDEGDNWTLEEFKNNIVREREGKKPLLTGDVFLYLKEGIGSVVYKKHHPPSLGDEVWRLEKIGKDGAFHKRLSLERVNTVKDFLILLNLDPARLRNILGSGMSAKMWEVAIEHARTCVLDERVYVYYSPSSPHANGVVFNVVGQAMGLYSESEYVPIDKLSETEKAYLLLTLKCFSVCPFPSNARIIYLDAQRLVIEAFQHWDGVISFDDLNSLIGVSSSTAISTTGTPDSGQLLVSQKTNGLDYAQPSVSSPDILSSLYSMGCMSSSDSFSLHAVDTLYSPPMDIPLPITDSLLCNPNCMTPAFHNELGFLDFDYSLHSSNPSLGSQADLLTQGHINPLLQFAKLLASKGVKATLATTPYTAPAIRTTGIGVEPISDGFDEGGFKQAPSLEAYLETFKTVGSKSLTELILKFRNSADPVDCLVYDSLLPWALDVANETGILKVAFLTNSASVCSVYWQLHKGALSLPLMAENLPLNLPGLPELQFSDLPSFIAYPLQFSAYFGMIIEQFSTMVQNDWVVINSFAQLETEIDQAMSGQWPLVTVGPLLPSAYLNQQIEDKDYGGSLWKQTTASCIEWLDTKASNSVIYVSFGSMAEISAKQVEELAWGLIRASRPFVWVMKESEKDKLPPKFLGLTSDGTGLVVTWCNQLEVLAHRATGCFVTHCGWNSTLEGLSLGVPMVGLPQWSDQPMNAKMVEDVWRAGVRAKKNADGIVSRENVERSISEVMDGMESDEIKKNSRRWKELAVNALSKGGSSEMNIARFIQTLQKK
;
A
#
# COMPACT_ATOMS: atom_id res chain seq x y z
N MET A 1 -0.71 48.43 -24.47
CA MET A 1 -1.53 47.62 -25.39
C MET A 1 -2.39 46.66 -24.57
N GLY A 2 -3.57 47.05 -24.10
CA GLY A 2 -4.16 48.38 -24.30
C GLY A 2 -5.65 48.57 -23.99
N TRP A 3 -6.36 47.65 -23.34
CA TRP A 3 -7.73 47.93 -22.87
C TRP A 3 -7.69 48.72 -21.56
N HIS A 4 -7.48 50.04 -21.65
CA HIS A 4 -7.68 50.96 -20.53
C HIS A 4 -9.18 51.29 -20.41
N PHE A 5 -9.92 50.44 -19.70
CA PHE A 5 -11.26 50.80 -19.25
C PHE A 5 -11.15 51.75 -18.04
N GLU A 6 -11.30 53.05 -18.27
CA GLU A 6 -11.53 54.00 -17.20
C GLU A 6 -13.00 53.90 -16.76
N VAL A 7 -13.28 53.02 -15.79
CA VAL A 7 -14.65 52.75 -15.33
C VAL A 7 -15.17 53.90 -14.45
N LYS A 8 -15.64 54.97 -15.10
CA LYS A 8 -16.49 56.01 -14.52
C LYS A 8 -17.95 55.53 -14.55
N ALA A 9 -18.38 54.89 -13.46
CA ALA A 9 -19.79 54.55 -13.26
C ALA A 9 -20.59 55.81 -12.86
N LEU A 10 -21.82 55.94 -13.34
CA LEU A 10 -22.80 56.88 -12.77
C LEU A 10 -23.93 56.07 -12.13
N ALA A 11 -24.31 56.43 -10.90
CA ALA A 11 -25.53 55.92 -10.29
C ALA A 11 -26.64 56.97 -10.43
N THR A 12 -27.79 56.58 -10.98
CA THR A 12 -28.90 57.51 -11.22
C THR A 12 -29.73 57.68 -9.95
N MET A 13 -29.75 58.89 -9.38
CA MET A 13 -30.82 59.31 -8.47
C MET A 13 -31.72 60.33 -9.19
N HIS A 14 -32.98 60.44 -8.76
CA HIS A 14 -34.03 61.01 -9.61
C HIS A 14 -34.12 62.56 -9.62
N PHE A 15 -33.14 63.24 -9.01
CA PHE A 15 -33.03 64.71 -8.91
C PHE A 15 -31.56 65.16 -9.00
N HIS A 16 -31.33 66.44 -9.32
CA HIS A 16 -30.00 67.03 -9.55
C HIS A 16 -29.07 66.93 -8.33
N LEU A 17 -28.18 65.93 -8.34
CA LEU A 17 -27.06 65.74 -7.41
C LEU A 17 -25.89 65.12 -8.19
N CYS A 18 -24.68 65.62 -7.99
CA CYS A 18 -23.48 65.12 -8.68
C CYS A 18 -22.75 64.06 -7.84
N LEU A 19 -22.28 63.00 -8.48
CA LEU A 19 -21.53 61.90 -7.88
C LEU A 19 -20.06 61.95 -8.32
N LEU A 20 -19.16 62.18 -7.37
CA LEU A 20 -17.75 62.42 -7.64
C LEU A 20 -16.90 61.22 -7.16
N PHE A 21 -16.17 60.59 -8.08
CA PHE A 21 -15.33 59.42 -7.79
C PHE A 21 -13.90 59.83 -7.46
N HIS A 22 -13.36 59.32 -6.35
CA HIS A 22 -11.97 59.54 -5.95
C HIS A 22 -11.20 58.21 -5.88
N LEU A 23 -10.17 58.07 -6.72
CA LEU A 23 -9.40 56.83 -6.88
C LEU A 23 -8.00 56.98 -6.28
N SER A 24 -7.82 56.55 -5.03
CA SER A 24 -6.48 56.48 -4.42
C SER A 24 -5.81 55.13 -4.72
N ALA A 25 -4.71 55.15 -5.48
CA ALA A 25 -3.91 53.95 -5.71
C ALA A 25 -3.04 53.58 -4.49
N THR A 26 -2.94 52.29 -4.18
CA THR A 26 -1.97 51.77 -3.19
C THR A 26 -1.10 50.67 -3.80
N PRO A 27 0.12 50.39 -3.28
CA PRO A 27 1.10 49.52 -3.95
C PRO A 27 0.74 48.02 -4.07
N ARG A 28 -0.44 47.61 -3.59
CA ARG A 28 -0.98 46.24 -3.74
C ARG A 28 -2.37 46.37 -4.33
N GLY A 29 -2.44 46.34 -5.67
CA GLY A 29 -3.62 46.76 -6.45
C GLY A 29 -4.93 46.10 -6.06
N ILE A 30 -5.70 46.78 -5.20
CA ILE A 30 -7.11 46.54 -4.92
C ILE A 30 -7.80 47.91 -5.08
N PHE A 31 -8.69 48.03 -6.06
CA PHE A 31 -9.50 49.23 -6.24
C PHE A 31 -10.67 49.20 -5.26
N LEU A 32 -10.83 50.26 -4.48
CA LEU A 32 -11.94 50.45 -3.54
C LEU A 32 -12.71 51.72 -3.91
N PRO A 33 -13.77 51.64 -4.74
CA PRO A 33 -14.65 52.76 -4.97
C PRO A 33 -15.53 52.99 -3.73
N CYS A 34 -15.36 54.14 -3.07
CA CYS A 34 -16.35 54.66 -2.13
C CYS A 34 -17.26 55.62 -2.88
N MET A 35 -18.58 55.53 -2.65
CA MET A 35 -19.56 56.48 -3.18
C MET A 35 -19.98 57.44 -2.07
N CYS A 36 -20.12 58.71 -2.43
CA CYS A 36 -20.53 59.80 -1.55
C CYS A 36 -21.52 60.70 -2.31
N ILE A 37 -22.65 61.05 -1.69
CA ILE A 37 -23.59 62.02 -2.27
C ILE A 37 -23.21 63.42 -1.79
N ILE A 38 -23.11 64.37 -2.73
CA ILE A 38 -22.76 65.76 -2.49
C ILE A 38 -23.87 66.65 -3.04
N ASP A 39 -24.28 67.66 -2.27
CA ASP A 39 -25.26 68.66 -2.71
C ASP A 39 -24.63 69.59 -3.76
N SER A 40 -25.23 69.64 -4.96
CA SER A 40 -24.64 70.32 -6.12
C SER A 40 -24.68 71.85 -6.07
N PHE A 41 -25.22 72.46 -5.00
CA PHE A 41 -25.24 73.92 -4.79
C PHE A 41 -24.36 74.37 -3.63
N THR A 42 -23.96 73.45 -2.74
CA THR A 42 -23.18 73.75 -1.53
C THR A 42 -21.86 72.97 -1.43
N ASP A 43 -21.68 71.93 -2.23
CA ASP A 43 -20.50 71.04 -2.26
C ASP A 43 -20.26 70.26 -0.94
N GLU A 44 -21.27 70.21 -0.06
CA GLU A 44 -21.25 69.43 1.19
C GLU A 44 -21.91 68.04 1.04
N VAL A 45 -21.49 67.09 1.89
CA VAL A 45 -21.96 65.70 1.88
C VAL A 45 -23.39 65.58 2.46
N VAL A 46 -24.32 65.03 1.67
CA VAL A 46 -25.72 64.87 2.07
C VAL A 46 -25.88 63.73 3.09
N GLN A 47 -26.02 64.08 4.37
CA GLN A 47 -25.99 63.09 5.45
C GLN A 47 -27.29 62.28 5.64
N TYR A 48 -28.47 62.83 5.30
CA TYR A 48 -29.77 62.21 5.57
C TYR A 48 -30.84 62.50 4.50
N SER A 49 -31.56 61.46 4.03
CA SER A 49 -32.75 61.54 3.16
C SER A 49 -33.67 60.33 3.43
N PRO A 50 -35.02 60.46 3.25
CA PRO A 50 -35.95 59.33 3.35
C PRO A 50 -35.75 58.23 2.30
N GLU A 51 -35.29 58.57 1.10
CA GLU A 51 -35.12 57.67 -0.06
C GLU A 51 -33.70 57.07 -0.15
N SER A 52 -33.07 56.80 0.99
CA SER A 52 -31.63 56.46 1.13
C SER A 52 -31.20 55.06 0.63
N SER A 53 -31.85 54.53 -0.41
CA SER A 53 -31.46 53.30 -1.11
C SER A 53 -31.20 53.53 -2.60
N ALA A 54 -29.99 53.22 -3.08
CA ALA A 54 -29.59 53.36 -4.47
C ALA A 54 -29.18 52.02 -5.09
N LYS A 55 -29.57 51.76 -6.34
CA LYS A 55 -29.10 50.61 -7.13
C LYS A 55 -27.87 51.02 -7.93
N VAL A 56 -26.80 50.22 -7.87
CA VAL A 56 -25.57 50.47 -8.64
C VAL A 56 -25.59 49.69 -9.95
N GLU A 57 -25.39 50.38 -11.08
CA GLU A 57 -25.29 49.76 -12.40
C GLU A 57 -23.99 50.21 -13.10
N ILE A 58 -23.39 49.34 -13.92
CA ILE A 58 -22.15 49.64 -14.65
C ILE A 58 -22.51 50.04 -16.07
N VAL A 59 -21.97 51.17 -16.52
CA VAL A 59 -22.02 51.67 -17.90
C VAL A 59 -20.59 51.63 -18.47
N VAL A 60 -20.44 51.36 -19.77
CA VAL A 60 -19.15 51.50 -20.47
C VAL A 60 -19.14 52.79 -21.28
N LEU A 61 -18.01 53.49 -21.23
CA LEU A 61 -17.72 54.72 -21.96
C LEU A 61 -16.44 54.47 -22.79
N GLU A 62 -16.55 54.52 -24.11
CA GLU A 62 -15.41 54.47 -25.04
C GLU A 62 -15.59 55.59 -26.08
N GLY A 63 -14.60 56.49 -26.18
CA GLY A 63 -14.59 57.64 -27.10
C GLY A 63 -14.28 58.96 -26.40
N ASP A 64 -13.63 59.88 -27.11
CA ASP A 64 -13.46 61.27 -26.66
C ASP A 64 -14.82 62.00 -26.70
N PHE A 65 -15.06 62.90 -25.74
CA PHE A 65 -16.32 63.62 -25.57
C PHE A 65 -16.39 64.88 -26.47
N ASP A 66 -16.07 64.73 -27.76
CA ASP A 66 -16.15 65.80 -28.76
C ASP A 66 -17.59 66.03 -29.24
N GLY A 67 -18.37 66.82 -28.47
CA GLY A 67 -19.77 67.15 -28.79
C GLY A 67 -20.40 68.23 -27.91
N ASP A 68 -20.07 69.50 -28.18
CA ASP A 68 -20.77 70.75 -27.82
C ASP A 68 -21.55 70.81 -26.48
N GLU A 69 -20.85 71.24 -25.41
CA GLU A 69 -21.35 71.96 -24.22
C GLU A 69 -22.79 71.65 -23.72
N GLY A 70 -23.11 70.37 -23.49
CA GLY A 70 -24.41 69.94 -22.96
C GLY A 70 -24.35 68.74 -22.01
N ASP A 71 -24.29 69.00 -20.70
CA ASP A 71 -24.18 67.98 -19.62
C ASP A 71 -25.40 67.04 -19.43
N ASN A 72 -26.29 66.90 -20.42
CA ASN A 72 -27.55 66.15 -20.31
C ASN A 72 -27.65 64.98 -21.30
N TRP A 73 -27.21 63.79 -20.87
CA TRP A 73 -27.54 62.53 -21.52
C TRP A 73 -29.05 62.23 -21.44
N THR A 74 -29.64 61.66 -22.48
CA THR A 74 -31.02 61.15 -22.39
C THR A 74 -31.09 59.81 -21.65
N LEU A 75 -32.27 59.52 -21.09
CA LEU A 75 -32.51 58.28 -20.35
C LEU A 75 -32.40 57.02 -21.23
N GLU A 76 -32.57 57.12 -22.54
CA GLU A 76 -32.40 56.00 -23.47
C GLU A 76 -30.93 55.75 -23.84
N GLU A 77 -30.15 56.80 -24.08
CA GLU A 77 -28.70 56.69 -24.30
C GLU A 77 -27.99 56.05 -23.09
N PHE A 78 -28.38 56.44 -21.87
CA PHE A 78 -27.89 55.79 -20.65
C PHE A 78 -28.28 54.30 -20.60
N LYS A 79 -29.56 53.96 -20.81
CA LYS A 79 -30.07 52.57 -20.75
C LYS A 79 -29.49 51.63 -21.81
N ASN A 80 -29.04 52.17 -22.93
CA ASN A 80 -28.43 51.40 -24.02
C ASN A 80 -26.96 51.04 -23.74
N ASN A 81 -26.27 51.81 -22.89
CA ASN A 81 -24.85 51.59 -22.56
C ASN A 81 -24.62 50.84 -21.22
N ILE A 82 -25.69 50.49 -20.49
CA ILE A 82 -25.61 49.61 -19.30
C ILE A 82 -25.06 48.24 -19.70
N VAL A 83 -24.00 47.79 -19.03
CA VAL A 83 -23.35 46.50 -19.27
C VAL A 83 -24.23 45.36 -18.75
N ARG A 84 -24.82 44.61 -19.69
CA ARG A 84 -25.63 43.42 -19.38
C ARG A 84 -24.76 42.16 -19.35
N GLU A 85 -25.17 41.20 -18.52
CA GLU A 85 -24.53 39.88 -18.46
C GLU A 85 -24.62 39.18 -19.82
N ARG A 86 -23.51 38.54 -20.25
CA ARG A 86 -23.46 37.76 -21.49
C ARG A 86 -23.62 36.29 -21.16
N GLU A 87 -24.47 35.61 -21.92
CA GLU A 87 -24.82 34.21 -21.73
C GLU A 87 -23.56 33.31 -21.56
N GLY A 88 -23.55 32.49 -20.51
CA GLY A 88 -22.43 31.62 -20.17
C GLY A 88 -21.23 32.28 -19.46
N LYS A 89 -21.29 33.57 -19.11
CA LYS A 89 -20.28 34.24 -18.26
C LYS A 89 -20.89 34.70 -16.93
N LYS A 90 -20.04 34.93 -15.93
CA LYS A 90 -20.45 35.37 -14.58
C LYS A 90 -20.88 36.84 -14.55
N PRO A 91 -21.68 37.26 -13.55
CA PRO A 91 -21.95 38.66 -13.28
C PRO A 91 -20.66 39.46 -12.99
N LEU A 92 -20.60 40.71 -13.43
CA LEU A 92 -19.46 41.62 -13.20
C LEU A 92 -19.44 42.20 -11.77
N LEU A 93 -20.61 42.29 -11.13
CA LEU A 93 -20.77 42.57 -9.70
C LEU A 93 -21.41 41.35 -9.03
N THR A 94 -20.97 41.03 -7.81
CA THR A 94 -21.50 39.92 -7.01
C THR A 94 -21.66 40.34 -5.55
N GLY A 95 -22.85 40.15 -4.99
CA GLY A 95 -23.29 40.72 -3.71
C GLY A 95 -24.59 41.49 -3.90
N ASP A 96 -25.07 42.15 -2.84
CA ASP A 96 -26.26 43.01 -2.93
C ASP A 96 -25.95 44.29 -3.73
N VAL A 97 -26.72 44.52 -4.79
CA VAL A 97 -26.55 45.63 -5.75
C VAL A 97 -27.33 46.89 -5.34
N PHE A 98 -28.13 46.78 -4.28
CA PHE A 98 -28.83 47.89 -3.64
C PHE A 98 -28.07 48.31 -2.38
N LEU A 99 -27.60 49.55 -2.34
CA LEU A 99 -26.88 50.12 -1.21
C LEU A 99 -27.82 51.02 -0.39
N TYR A 100 -27.85 50.79 0.92
CA TYR A 100 -28.39 51.75 1.88
C TYR A 100 -27.26 52.66 2.34
N LEU A 101 -27.41 53.97 2.10
CA LEU A 101 -26.38 54.95 2.43
C LEU A 101 -26.52 55.38 3.89
N LYS A 102 -25.39 55.40 4.61
CA LYS A 102 -25.35 55.85 6.01
C LYS A 102 -24.40 57.03 6.12
N GLU A 103 -24.89 58.14 6.68
CA GLU A 103 -24.11 59.38 6.85
C GLU A 103 -23.51 59.86 5.50
N GLY A 104 -24.27 59.66 4.40
CA GLY A 104 -23.90 60.04 3.02
C GLY A 104 -22.99 59.05 2.27
N ILE A 105 -22.48 58.00 2.92
CA ILE A 105 -21.43 57.11 2.36
C ILE A 105 -21.95 55.67 2.15
N GLY A 106 -21.49 55.03 1.07
CA GLY A 106 -21.73 53.62 0.74
C GLY A 106 -20.46 52.86 0.36
N SER A 107 -20.36 51.58 0.74
CA SER A 107 -19.18 50.73 0.52
C SER A 107 -19.56 49.33 0.02
N VAL A 108 -18.98 48.92 -1.11
CA VAL A 108 -19.20 47.59 -1.73
C VAL A 108 -18.09 46.63 -1.32
N VAL A 109 -18.15 46.06 -0.11
CA VAL A 109 -17.16 45.06 0.36
C VAL A 109 -17.82 43.89 1.08
N TYR A 110 -17.79 42.71 0.44
CA TYR A 110 -18.21 41.45 1.06
C TYR A 110 -17.11 40.88 1.96
N LYS A 111 -17.14 41.18 3.26
CA LYS A 111 -16.28 40.51 4.25
C LYS A 111 -16.94 39.23 4.76
N LYS A 112 -16.19 38.14 4.77
CA LYS A 112 -16.55 36.91 5.50
C LYS A 112 -16.36 37.13 7.00
N HIS A 113 -17.14 36.39 7.80
CA HIS A 113 -17.03 36.42 9.25
C HIS A 113 -15.71 35.76 9.71
N HIS A 114 -15.05 36.36 10.70
CA HIS A 114 -13.79 35.86 11.27
C HIS A 114 -13.75 36.15 12.78
N PRO A 115 -13.51 35.14 13.64
CA PRO A 115 -13.40 33.72 13.31
C PRO A 115 -14.72 33.13 12.77
N PRO A 116 -14.68 32.06 11.95
CA PRO A 116 -15.88 31.33 11.58
C PRO A 116 -16.47 30.60 12.79
N SER A 117 -17.77 30.36 12.80
CA SER A 117 -18.48 29.58 13.84
C SER A 117 -18.77 28.15 13.37
N LEU A 118 -18.90 27.18 14.28
CA LEU A 118 -19.15 25.77 13.91
C LEU A 118 -20.38 25.57 13.01
N GLY A 119 -21.45 26.34 13.25
CA GLY A 119 -22.67 26.33 12.45
C GLY A 119 -22.67 27.20 11.19
N ASP A 120 -21.56 27.86 10.85
CA ASP A 120 -21.44 28.60 9.58
C ASP A 120 -21.48 27.65 8.38
N GLU A 121 -22.17 28.04 7.30
CA GLU A 121 -22.08 27.34 6.01
C GLU A 121 -20.61 27.28 5.52
N VAL A 122 -20.16 26.14 4.99
CA VAL A 122 -18.75 25.87 4.68
C VAL A 122 -18.15 26.84 3.65
N TRP A 123 -18.96 27.49 2.80
CA TRP A 123 -18.49 28.55 1.91
C TRP A 123 -17.99 29.80 2.65
N ARG A 124 -18.24 29.95 3.95
CA ARG A 124 -17.70 31.04 4.79
C ARG A 124 -16.22 30.88 5.10
N LEU A 125 -15.63 29.70 4.88
CA LEU A 125 -14.18 29.51 4.94
C LEU A 125 -13.46 30.26 3.82
N GLU A 126 -12.21 30.66 4.07
CA GLU A 126 -11.32 31.22 3.05
C GLU A 126 -11.18 30.30 1.82
N LYS A 127 -10.97 30.91 0.65
CA LYS A 127 -10.80 30.27 -0.68
C LYS A 127 -11.98 29.42 -1.21
N ILE A 128 -12.96 29.06 -0.38
CA ILE A 128 -14.24 28.46 -0.83
C ILE A 128 -15.20 29.59 -1.23
N GLY A 129 -15.77 29.54 -2.43
CA GLY A 129 -16.76 30.54 -2.90
C GLY A 129 -18.18 30.00 -2.76
N LYS A 130 -19.14 30.84 -2.33
CA LYS A 130 -20.57 30.46 -2.34
C LYS A 130 -20.97 30.06 -3.77
N ASP A 131 -21.67 28.93 -3.88
CA ASP A 131 -22.08 28.26 -5.12
C ASP A 131 -20.96 27.94 -6.13
N GLY A 132 -19.70 28.06 -5.70
CA GLY A 132 -18.51 27.71 -6.46
C GLY A 132 -18.21 26.21 -6.50
N ALA A 133 -17.23 25.84 -7.34
CA ALA A 133 -16.88 24.44 -7.60
C ALA A 133 -16.33 23.67 -6.39
N PHE A 134 -15.85 24.36 -5.34
CA PHE A 134 -15.48 23.72 -4.07
C PHE A 134 -16.72 23.52 -3.18
N HIS A 135 -17.53 24.55 -3.00
CA HIS A 135 -18.78 24.49 -2.22
C HIS A 135 -19.69 23.36 -2.71
N LYS A 136 -19.97 23.31 -4.02
CA LYS A 136 -20.84 22.29 -4.60
C LYS A 136 -20.35 20.85 -4.40
N ARG A 137 -19.03 20.61 -4.43
CA ARG A 137 -18.47 19.27 -4.19
C ARG A 137 -18.47 18.87 -2.71
N LEU A 138 -18.25 19.82 -1.81
CA LEU A 138 -18.41 19.61 -0.37
C LEU A 138 -19.88 19.29 -0.03
N SER A 139 -20.84 20.05 -0.57
CA SER A 139 -22.28 19.81 -0.34
C SER A 139 -22.77 18.46 -0.89
N LEU A 140 -22.26 18.01 -2.05
CA LEU A 140 -22.57 16.67 -2.59
C LEU A 140 -22.13 15.56 -1.62
N GLU A 141 -20.99 15.74 -0.96
CA GLU A 141 -20.44 14.85 0.07
C GLU A 141 -20.99 15.13 1.49
N ARG A 142 -22.05 15.95 1.58
CA ARG A 142 -22.73 16.38 2.81
C ARG A 142 -21.89 17.22 3.79
N VAL A 143 -20.73 17.70 3.36
CA VAL A 143 -19.89 18.65 4.12
C VAL A 143 -20.47 20.06 3.91
N ASN A 144 -21.44 20.45 4.74
CA ASN A 144 -22.24 21.67 4.53
C ASN A 144 -21.84 22.81 5.47
N THR A 145 -21.32 22.50 6.66
CA THR A 145 -20.93 23.46 7.69
C THR A 145 -19.43 23.47 7.95
N VAL A 146 -18.95 24.48 8.67
CA VAL A 146 -17.58 24.53 9.21
C VAL A 146 -17.33 23.37 10.19
N LYS A 147 -18.33 22.94 10.97
CA LYS A 147 -18.23 21.73 11.81
C LYS A 147 -17.98 20.48 10.96
N ASP A 148 -18.76 20.25 9.91
CA ASP A 148 -18.59 19.07 9.04
C ASP A 148 -17.21 19.06 8.39
N PHE A 149 -16.72 20.24 7.97
CA PHE A 149 -15.40 20.41 7.37
C PHE A 149 -14.27 20.10 8.37
N LEU A 150 -14.39 20.56 9.61
CA LEU A 150 -13.41 20.29 10.67
C LEU A 150 -13.43 18.82 11.11
N ILE A 151 -14.61 18.20 11.20
CA ILE A 151 -14.74 16.76 11.46
C ILE A 151 -14.04 15.97 10.35
N LEU A 152 -14.36 16.20 9.08
CA LEU A 152 -13.72 15.45 7.99
C LEU A 152 -12.22 15.77 7.87
N LEU A 153 -11.77 16.98 8.23
CA LEU A 153 -10.34 17.33 8.30
C LEU A 153 -9.57 16.53 9.36
N ASN A 154 -10.20 16.21 10.49
CA ASN A 154 -9.58 15.46 11.59
C ASN A 154 -9.72 13.93 11.40
N LEU A 155 -10.82 13.45 10.82
CA LEU A 155 -11.05 12.01 10.59
C LEU A 155 -10.38 11.51 9.31
N ASP A 156 -10.52 12.23 8.19
CA ASP A 156 -9.99 11.83 6.88
C ASP A 156 -9.61 13.05 6.02
N PRO A 157 -8.44 13.67 6.31
CA PRO A 157 -7.94 14.80 5.53
C PRO A 157 -7.64 14.42 4.07
N ALA A 158 -7.39 13.14 3.77
CA ALA A 158 -7.14 12.66 2.41
C ALA A 158 -8.41 12.67 1.56
N ARG A 159 -9.54 12.18 2.09
CA ARG A 159 -10.85 12.32 1.43
C ARG A 159 -11.25 13.78 1.30
N LEU A 160 -11.09 14.61 2.33
CA LEU A 160 -11.36 16.05 2.22
C LEU A 160 -10.52 16.71 1.10
N ARG A 161 -9.24 16.32 0.96
CA ARG A 161 -8.37 16.74 -0.14
C ARG A 161 -8.90 16.29 -1.50
N ASN A 162 -9.34 15.05 -1.62
CA ASN A 162 -9.85 14.45 -2.86
C ASN A 162 -11.18 15.10 -3.32
N ILE A 163 -12.10 15.38 -2.39
CA ILE A 163 -13.38 16.08 -2.67
C ILE A 163 -13.10 17.47 -3.27
N LEU A 164 -12.11 18.19 -2.73
CA LEU A 164 -11.66 19.49 -3.25
C LEU A 164 -10.82 19.37 -4.53
N GLY A 165 -10.15 18.24 -4.75
CA GLY A 165 -9.51 17.82 -5.99
C GLY A 165 -8.33 18.71 -6.45
N SER A 166 -7.81 18.40 -7.63
CA SER A 166 -6.61 19.05 -8.22
C SER A 166 -6.73 20.57 -8.39
N GLY A 167 -7.94 21.10 -8.54
CA GLY A 167 -8.19 22.55 -8.59
C GLY A 167 -7.88 23.29 -7.27
N MET A 168 -7.82 22.60 -6.14
CA MET A 168 -7.44 23.19 -4.85
C MET A 168 -5.92 23.15 -4.66
N SER A 169 -5.22 24.18 -5.14
CA SER A 169 -3.77 24.33 -4.94
C SER A 169 -3.37 24.26 -3.46
N ALA A 170 -2.16 23.78 -3.15
CA ALA A 170 -1.68 23.66 -1.77
C ALA A 170 -1.79 24.97 -0.99
N LYS A 171 -1.41 26.11 -1.60
CA LYS A 171 -1.54 27.43 -0.97
C LYS A 171 -2.98 27.88 -0.70
N MET A 172 -3.97 27.35 -1.43
CA MET A 172 -5.38 27.62 -1.14
C MET A 172 -5.92 26.69 -0.04
N TRP A 173 -5.44 25.45 -0.01
CA TRP A 173 -5.75 24.45 1.01
C TRP A 173 -5.26 24.87 2.40
N GLU A 174 -3.99 25.30 2.54
CA GLU A 174 -3.46 25.78 3.82
C GLU A 174 -4.27 26.95 4.37
N VAL A 175 -4.58 27.97 3.55
CA VAL A 175 -5.34 29.14 4.01
C VAL A 175 -6.80 28.81 4.34
N ALA A 176 -7.41 27.83 3.68
CA ALA A 176 -8.74 27.34 4.04
C ALA A 176 -8.73 26.60 5.39
N ILE A 177 -7.71 25.79 5.65
CA ILE A 177 -7.50 25.07 6.91
C ILE A 177 -7.14 26.02 8.05
N GLU A 178 -6.23 26.95 7.84
CA GLU A 178 -5.82 27.97 8.81
C GLU A 178 -7.04 28.80 9.23
N HIS A 179 -7.86 29.25 8.28
CA HIS A 179 -9.12 29.94 8.59
C HIS A 179 -10.12 29.04 9.34
N ALA A 180 -10.28 27.78 8.95
CA ALA A 180 -11.15 26.84 9.66
C ALA A 180 -10.68 26.59 11.11
N ARG A 181 -9.36 26.50 11.33
CA ARG A 181 -8.74 26.32 12.67
C ARG A 181 -8.83 27.54 13.58
N THR A 182 -9.19 28.72 13.06
CA THR A 182 -9.57 29.86 13.93
C THR A 182 -10.98 29.74 14.53
N CYS A 183 -11.76 28.73 14.14
CA CYS A 183 -13.09 28.49 14.71
C CYS A 183 -13.01 28.21 16.22
N VAL A 184 -13.77 28.96 17.01
CA VAL A 184 -13.92 28.71 18.44
C VAL A 184 -14.80 27.47 18.63
N LEU A 185 -14.28 26.48 19.36
CA LEU A 185 -14.93 25.20 19.63
C LEU A 185 -15.74 25.25 20.94
N ASP A 186 -16.67 24.31 21.09
CA ASP A 186 -17.35 24.03 22.38
C ASP A 186 -16.34 23.38 23.35
N GLU A 187 -16.48 23.63 24.66
CA GLU A 187 -15.57 23.11 25.71
C GLU A 187 -15.80 21.61 26.01
N ARG A 188 -16.93 21.07 25.51
CA ARG A 188 -17.31 19.65 25.65
C ARG A 188 -16.23 18.69 25.15
N VAL A 189 -15.96 17.68 25.96
CA VAL A 189 -15.11 16.54 25.61
C VAL A 189 -15.90 15.24 25.61
N TYR A 190 -15.45 14.32 24.76
CA TYR A 190 -16.08 13.03 24.52
C TYR A 190 -15.06 11.93 24.81
N VAL A 191 -15.52 10.84 25.43
CA VAL A 191 -14.70 9.67 25.73
C VAL A 191 -15.34 8.44 25.08
N TYR A 192 -14.53 7.70 24.32
CA TYR A 192 -14.90 6.41 23.75
C TYR A 192 -13.90 5.35 24.20
N TYR A 193 -14.40 4.29 24.83
CA TYR A 193 -13.59 3.19 25.35
C TYR A 193 -13.36 2.13 24.30
N SER A 194 -12.18 1.49 24.30
CA SER A 194 -11.89 0.40 23.37
C SER A 194 -12.84 -0.77 23.62
N PRO A 195 -13.51 -1.32 22.58
CA PRO A 195 -14.37 -2.50 22.71
C PRO A 195 -13.66 -3.73 23.31
N SER A 196 -12.33 -3.80 23.16
CA SER A 196 -11.49 -4.87 23.72
C SER A 196 -11.18 -4.74 25.21
N SER A 197 -11.37 -3.55 25.80
CA SER A 197 -11.18 -3.30 27.24
C SER A 197 -12.18 -2.26 27.78
N PRO A 198 -13.47 -2.62 27.93
CA PRO A 198 -14.51 -1.71 28.40
C PRO A 198 -14.14 -1.05 29.74
N HIS A 199 -14.27 0.27 29.80
CA HIS A 199 -13.97 1.13 30.96
C HIS A 199 -12.50 1.15 31.45
N ALA A 200 -11.60 0.34 30.89
CA ALA A 200 -10.19 0.34 31.27
C ALA A 200 -9.36 1.37 30.48
N ASN A 201 -9.63 1.51 29.17
CA ASN A 201 -8.89 2.39 28.26
C ASN A 201 -9.80 3.02 27.20
N GLY A 202 -9.55 4.29 26.86
CA GLY A 202 -10.27 5.02 25.82
C GLY A 202 -9.53 6.25 25.30
N VAL A 203 -10.08 6.87 24.26
CA VAL A 203 -9.61 8.14 23.69
C VAL A 203 -10.48 9.29 24.18
N VAL A 204 -9.88 10.45 24.43
CA VAL A 204 -10.58 11.72 24.70
C VAL A 204 -10.49 12.61 23.46
N PHE A 205 -11.61 13.15 23.01
CA PHE A 205 -11.69 13.99 21.81
C PHE A 205 -12.73 15.11 21.94
N ASN A 206 -12.62 16.15 21.10
CA ASN A 206 -13.54 17.30 21.12
C ASN A 206 -14.68 17.20 20.09
N VAL A 207 -15.56 18.21 20.09
CA VAL A 207 -16.75 18.32 19.22
C VAL A 207 -16.47 18.30 17.70
N VAL A 208 -15.20 18.37 17.25
CA VAL A 208 -14.78 18.22 15.85
C VAL A 208 -13.89 16.99 15.60
N GLY A 209 -13.87 16.02 16.50
CA GLY A 209 -13.13 14.76 16.30
C GLY A 209 -11.61 14.89 16.41
N GLN A 210 -11.10 15.97 16.98
CA GLN A 210 -9.68 16.10 17.28
C GLN A 210 -9.38 15.35 18.58
N ALA A 211 -8.44 14.40 18.54
CA ALA A 211 -7.95 13.72 19.74
C ALA A 211 -7.22 14.71 20.67
N MET A 212 -7.58 14.68 21.96
CA MET A 212 -7.03 15.54 23.02
C MET A 212 -6.13 14.76 23.99
N GLY A 213 -6.21 13.43 24.01
CA GLY A 213 -5.41 12.59 24.89
C GLY A 213 -6.04 11.20 25.07
N LEU A 214 -5.51 10.46 26.03
CA LEU A 214 -5.96 9.12 26.41
C LEU A 214 -6.59 9.13 27.81
N TYR A 215 -7.52 8.21 28.05
CA TYR A 215 -8.12 7.97 29.36
C TYR A 215 -7.88 6.51 29.74
N SER A 216 -7.10 6.26 30.80
CA SER A 216 -6.65 4.91 31.18
C SER A 216 -6.60 4.77 32.70
N GLU A 217 -7.10 3.65 33.23
CA GLU A 217 -7.17 3.35 34.68
C GLU A 217 -7.83 4.46 35.56
N SER A 218 -8.65 5.32 34.95
CA SER A 218 -9.29 6.54 35.52
C SER A 218 -8.41 7.81 35.57
N GLU A 219 -7.24 7.82 34.94
CA GLU A 219 -6.43 9.02 34.72
C GLU A 219 -6.56 9.53 33.27
N TYR A 220 -6.61 10.86 33.10
CA TYR A 220 -6.54 11.52 31.80
C TYR A 220 -5.11 11.98 31.50
N VAL A 221 -4.53 11.47 30.41
CA VAL A 221 -3.21 11.87 29.91
C VAL A 221 -3.37 12.73 28.65
N PRO A 222 -3.13 14.05 28.71
CA PRO A 222 -3.27 14.93 27.55
C PRO A 222 -2.16 14.73 26.52
N ILE A 223 -2.48 14.99 25.26
CA ILE A 223 -1.64 14.71 24.08
C ILE A 223 -0.28 15.45 24.07
N ASP A 224 -0.13 16.54 24.81
CA ASP A 224 1.12 17.29 24.95
C ASP A 224 2.12 16.58 25.86
N LYS A 225 1.64 15.91 26.92
CA LYS A 225 2.43 15.15 27.91
C LYS A 225 2.84 13.76 27.45
N LEU A 226 2.19 13.22 26.41
CA LEU A 226 2.61 11.99 25.77
C LEU A 226 4.01 12.14 25.18
N SER A 227 4.82 11.08 25.24
CA SER A 227 6.14 11.03 24.58
C SER A 227 5.99 11.11 23.05
N GLU A 228 7.07 11.44 22.35
CA GLU A 228 7.07 11.41 20.87
C GLU A 228 6.79 10.00 20.32
N THR A 229 7.10 8.95 21.09
CA THR A 229 6.71 7.55 20.80
C THR A 229 5.20 7.36 20.90
N GLU A 230 4.56 7.83 21.97
CA GLU A 230 3.11 7.74 22.16
C GLU A 230 2.33 8.64 21.18
N LYS A 231 2.86 9.82 20.84
CA LYS A 231 2.34 10.69 19.77
C LYS A 231 2.46 10.03 18.39
N ALA A 232 3.58 9.34 18.13
CA ALA A 232 3.71 8.54 16.92
C ALA A 232 2.65 7.42 16.90
N TYR A 233 2.43 6.69 18.00
CA TYR A 233 1.36 5.70 18.13
C TYR A 233 -0.05 6.26 17.87
N LEU A 234 -0.31 7.47 18.37
CA LEU A 234 -1.55 8.23 18.14
C LEU A 234 -1.84 8.53 16.65
N LEU A 235 -0.80 8.53 15.82
CA LEU A 235 -0.84 8.77 14.37
C LEU A 235 -0.64 7.48 13.53
N LEU A 236 -0.35 6.34 14.16
CA LEU A 236 0.29 5.19 13.50
C LEU A 236 -0.70 4.25 12.79
N THR A 237 -1.96 4.25 13.23
CA THR A 237 -2.74 3.00 13.25
C THR A 237 -3.92 2.97 12.27
N LEU A 238 -3.86 3.76 11.20
CA LEU A 238 -4.84 3.68 10.09
C LEU A 238 -4.71 2.42 9.19
N LYS A 239 -3.84 1.43 9.51
CA LYS A 239 -3.58 0.27 8.63
C LYS A 239 -3.32 -1.12 9.24
N CYS A 240 -2.97 -1.29 10.52
CA CYS A 240 -2.35 -2.56 10.97
C CYS A 240 -3.25 -3.59 11.70
N PHE A 241 -4.36 -3.20 12.33
CA PHE A 241 -5.03 -4.08 13.33
C PHE A 241 -6.50 -4.40 13.04
N SER A 242 -6.74 -5.17 11.98
CA SER A 242 -8.07 -5.77 11.71
C SER A 242 -8.12 -7.29 11.99
N VAL A 243 -7.00 -7.92 12.37
CA VAL A 243 -6.88 -9.37 12.55
C VAL A 243 -6.07 -9.72 13.81
N CYS A 244 -6.47 -10.80 14.48
CA CYS A 244 -5.85 -11.44 15.66
C CYS A 244 -5.82 -10.65 17.00
N PRO A 245 -6.41 -11.20 18.09
CA PRO A 245 -6.09 -10.80 19.46
C PRO A 245 -4.79 -11.47 19.96
N PHE A 246 -3.93 -10.73 20.64
CA PHE A 246 -2.67 -11.27 21.18
C PHE A 246 -2.89 -12.16 22.44
N PRO A 247 -2.06 -13.21 22.65
CA PRO A 247 -2.04 -13.97 23.89
C PRO A 247 -1.75 -13.10 25.14
N SER A 248 -2.52 -13.31 26.20
CA SER A 248 -2.77 -12.34 27.27
C SER A 248 -1.70 -12.19 28.37
N ASN A 249 -0.41 -12.21 28.01
CA ASN A 249 0.70 -11.98 28.96
C ASN A 249 1.83 -11.05 28.47
N ALA A 250 1.84 -10.60 27.22
CA ALA A 250 2.71 -9.51 26.80
C ALA A 250 1.99 -8.16 27.00
N ARG A 251 2.48 -7.31 27.91
CA ARG A 251 1.93 -5.95 28.11
C ARG A 251 2.35 -5.04 26.95
N ILE A 252 1.53 -5.01 25.90
CA ILE A 252 1.57 -3.92 24.91
C ILE A 252 0.16 -3.32 24.82
N ILE A 253 -0.03 -2.17 25.47
CA ILE A 253 -1.32 -1.48 25.55
C ILE A 253 -1.46 -0.60 24.31
N TYR A 254 -1.87 -1.19 23.20
CA TYR A 254 -2.10 -0.48 21.94
C TYR A 254 -3.44 0.28 21.98
N LEU A 255 -3.39 1.61 21.96
CA LEU A 255 -4.56 2.47 21.83
C LEU A 255 -4.48 3.30 20.55
N ASP A 256 -5.32 2.94 19.60
CA ASP A 256 -5.50 3.62 18.33
C ASP A 256 -6.45 4.80 18.51
N ALA A 257 -5.91 5.96 18.93
CA ALA A 257 -6.73 7.11 19.25
C ALA A 257 -7.56 7.61 18.05
N GLN A 258 -6.97 7.74 16.85
CA GLN A 258 -7.69 8.28 15.70
C GLN A 258 -8.78 7.33 15.21
N ARG A 259 -8.53 6.02 15.19
CA ARG A 259 -9.58 5.04 14.89
C ARG A 259 -10.63 4.94 15.98
N LEU A 260 -10.27 5.00 17.27
CA LEU A 260 -11.27 5.01 18.34
C LEU A 260 -12.17 6.24 18.24
N VAL A 261 -11.71 7.38 17.71
CA VAL A 261 -12.58 8.51 17.36
C VAL A 261 -13.44 8.18 16.11
N ILE A 262 -12.90 7.54 15.08
CA ILE A 262 -13.69 7.11 13.91
C ILE A 262 -14.78 6.10 14.31
N GLU A 263 -14.46 5.10 15.14
CA GLU A 263 -15.38 4.13 15.73
C GLU A 263 -16.41 4.83 16.65
N ALA A 264 -16.01 5.84 17.43
CA ALA A 264 -16.93 6.69 18.18
C ALA A 264 -17.96 7.39 17.28
N PHE A 265 -17.55 7.92 16.11
CA PHE A 265 -18.46 8.50 15.12
C PHE A 265 -19.32 7.46 14.38
N GLN A 266 -18.94 6.19 14.37
CA GLN A 266 -19.75 5.07 13.83
C GLN A 266 -20.71 4.47 14.88
N HIS A 267 -20.33 4.53 16.16
CA HIS A 267 -21.01 3.89 17.29
C HIS A 267 -21.26 4.91 18.42
N TRP A 268 -21.92 6.02 18.07
CA TRP A 268 -22.11 7.16 18.96
C TRP A 268 -22.87 6.83 20.26
N ASP A 269 -23.69 5.77 20.27
CA ASP A 269 -24.38 5.25 21.46
C ASP A 269 -23.40 4.77 22.56
N GLY A 270 -22.14 4.48 22.22
CA GLY A 270 -21.07 4.13 23.15
C GLY A 270 -20.21 5.31 23.65
N VAL A 271 -20.52 6.55 23.24
CA VAL A 271 -19.72 7.74 23.54
C VAL A 271 -20.23 8.45 24.79
N ILE A 272 -19.35 8.64 25.78
CA ILE A 272 -19.68 9.42 26.98
C ILE A 272 -19.29 10.88 26.76
N SER A 273 -20.24 11.80 26.92
CA SER A 273 -20.00 13.25 26.84
C SER A 273 -19.80 13.85 28.23
N PHE A 274 -18.88 14.80 28.34
CA PHE A 274 -18.65 15.64 29.51
C PHE A 274 -18.78 17.11 29.10
N ASP A 275 -19.30 17.97 29.99
CA ASP A 275 -19.50 19.39 29.66
C ASP A 275 -18.18 20.16 29.49
N ASP A 276 -17.14 19.78 30.25
CA ASP A 276 -15.78 20.27 30.08
C ASP A 276 -14.73 19.20 30.48
N LEU A 277 -13.45 19.52 30.28
CA LEU A 277 -12.33 18.63 30.63
C LEU A 277 -12.13 18.47 32.15
N ASN A 278 -12.53 19.47 32.96
CA ASN A 278 -12.44 19.38 34.42
C ASN A 278 -13.45 18.37 34.97
N SER A 279 -14.63 18.26 34.36
CA SER A 279 -15.67 17.29 34.70
C SER A 279 -15.20 15.85 34.48
N LEU A 280 -14.44 15.59 33.42
CA LEU A 280 -13.79 14.30 33.19
C LEU A 280 -12.79 13.96 34.31
N ILE A 281 -11.89 14.89 34.63
CA ILE A 281 -10.86 14.72 35.68
C ILE A 281 -11.50 14.62 37.08
N GLY A 282 -12.63 15.28 37.31
CA GLY A 282 -13.34 15.27 38.58
C GLY A 282 -13.88 13.88 38.97
N VAL A 283 -14.37 13.10 38.01
CA VAL A 283 -14.91 11.75 38.26
C VAL A 283 -13.87 10.81 38.87
N SER A 284 -12.59 10.95 38.47
CA SER A 284 -11.44 10.23 39.05
C SER A 284 -11.31 10.40 40.57
N SER A 285 -11.85 11.48 41.13
CA SER A 285 -11.75 11.82 42.56
C SER A 285 -12.98 11.45 43.40
N SER A 286 -14.04 10.86 42.81
CA SER A 286 -15.34 10.68 43.47
C SER A 286 -16.01 9.31 43.22
N THR A 287 -15.29 8.20 43.45
CA THR A 287 -15.83 6.84 43.35
C THR A 287 -16.46 6.33 44.65
N ALA A 288 -17.78 6.48 44.80
CA ALA A 288 -18.56 5.84 45.86
C ALA A 288 -20.04 5.58 45.47
N ILE A 289 -20.29 4.94 44.31
CA ILE A 289 -21.64 4.47 43.95
C ILE A 289 -21.80 3.02 44.43
N SER A 290 -22.57 2.84 45.50
CA SER A 290 -22.90 1.52 46.06
C SER A 290 -24.02 0.83 45.31
N THR A 291 -23.84 -0.45 44.96
CA THR A 291 -24.89 -1.31 44.41
C THR A 291 -25.90 -1.75 45.47
N THR A 292 -27.18 -1.37 45.32
CA THR A 292 -28.39 -2.17 45.69
C THR A 292 -29.69 -1.42 45.40
N GLY A 293 -30.75 -2.12 45.00
CA GLY A 293 -32.14 -1.74 45.34
C GLY A 293 -33.09 -1.33 44.20
N THR A 294 -33.84 -2.31 43.69
CA THR A 294 -35.28 -2.16 43.37
C THR A 294 -36.10 -2.69 44.58
N PRO A 295 -37.41 -2.38 44.78
CA PRO A 295 -38.41 -2.06 43.75
C PRO A 295 -39.50 -0.99 44.07
N ASP A 296 -40.35 -0.77 43.05
CA ASP A 296 -41.79 -0.48 43.06
C ASP A 296 -42.44 0.85 43.53
N SER A 297 -43.22 1.38 42.57
CA SER A 297 -44.55 2.04 42.71
C SER A 297 -44.68 3.47 43.26
N GLY A 298 -45.55 4.29 42.62
CA GLY A 298 -46.24 5.41 43.30
C GLY A 298 -46.41 6.76 42.59
N GLN A 299 -47.48 6.89 41.78
CA GLN A 299 -48.30 8.11 41.56
C GLN A 299 -47.70 9.44 41.01
N LEU A 300 -48.15 9.78 39.79
CA LEU A 300 -48.67 11.07 39.28
C LEU A 300 -48.25 12.43 39.89
N LEU A 301 -47.82 13.34 39.01
CA LEU A 301 -48.45 14.66 38.73
C LEU A 301 -47.85 15.22 37.40
N VAL A 302 -48.50 15.03 36.24
CA VAL A 302 -49.45 15.96 35.58
C VAL A 302 -48.81 17.22 34.97
N SER A 303 -48.50 17.12 33.67
CA SER A 303 -48.55 18.12 32.60
C SER A 303 -48.09 19.59 32.80
N GLN A 304 -47.27 20.05 31.86
CA GLN A 304 -47.80 20.90 30.76
C GLN A 304 -47.05 20.64 29.44
N LYS A 305 -47.78 20.72 28.31
CA LYS A 305 -47.25 20.70 26.94
C LYS A 305 -47.41 22.09 26.32
N THR A 306 -46.59 22.41 25.31
CA THR A 306 -47.10 22.87 23.99
C THR A 306 -46.03 22.77 22.91
N ASN A 307 -46.34 22.04 21.83
CA ASN A 307 -46.12 22.28 20.38
C ASN A 307 -44.76 22.84 19.89
N GLY A 308 -44.22 22.53 18.70
CA GLY A 308 -44.68 21.84 17.46
C GLY A 308 -43.76 22.33 16.31
N LEU A 309 -43.61 21.71 15.13
CA LEU A 309 -44.49 20.89 14.29
C LEU A 309 -43.69 19.96 13.35
N ASP A 310 -44.41 19.12 12.62
CA ASP A 310 -43.95 18.04 11.72
C ASP A 310 -43.23 18.49 10.43
N TYR A 311 -42.62 17.53 9.71
CA TYR A 311 -43.06 17.19 8.35
C TYR A 311 -42.80 15.70 8.02
N ALA A 312 -43.56 15.14 7.07
CA ALA A 312 -43.82 13.69 6.99
C ALA A 312 -43.28 12.98 5.73
N GLN A 313 -43.25 11.64 5.78
CA GLN A 313 -43.14 10.77 4.60
C GLN A 313 -44.52 10.41 4.01
N PRO A 314 -44.61 10.15 2.69
CA PRO A 314 -45.76 9.48 2.07
C PRO A 314 -45.43 8.07 1.55
N SER A 315 -46.30 7.10 1.86
CA SER A 315 -46.31 5.76 1.24
C SER A 315 -47.76 5.31 1.00
N VAL A 316 -48.14 5.02 -0.25
CA VAL A 316 -49.48 4.51 -0.64
C VAL A 316 -49.33 3.47 -1.77
N SER A 317 -50.28 2.55 -1.88
CA SER A 317 -50.20 1.28 -2.63
C SER A 317 -50.96 1.24 -3.99
N SER A 318 -50.70 0.15 -4.73
CA SER A 318 -51.38 -0.58 -5.84
C SER A 318 -52.92 -0.40 -6.03
N PRO A 319 -53.57 -0.82 -7.16
CA PRO A 319 -53.20 -1.97 -8.03
C PRO A 319 -53.57 -1.96 -9.56
N ASP A 320 -53.36 -3.14 -10.20
CA ASP A 320 -54.00 -3.75 -11.39
C ASP A 320 -53.79 -3.24 -12.85
N ILE A 321 -53.38 -4.18 -13.76
CA ILE A 321 -54.08 -4.68 -14.98
C ILE A 321 -53.13 -5.51 -15.90
N LEU A 322 -53.68 -6.32 -16.81
CA LEU A 322 -53.06 -7.48 -17.50
C LEU A 322 -52.86 -7.33 -19.04
N SER A 323 -51.85 -8.03 -19.57
CA SER A 323 -51.82 -8.76 -20.88
C SER A 323 -51.45 -8.09 -22.23
N SER A 324 -50.95 -8.96 -23.14
CA SER A 324 -50.66 -8.85 -24.60
C SER A 324 -49.18 -8.59 -24.97
N LEU A 325 -48.39 -9.44 -25.64
CA LEU A 325 -48.50 -10.44 -26.75
C LEU A 325 -48.31 -9.90 -28.19
N TYR A 326 -47.40 -10.56 -28.92
CA TYR A 326 -47.07 -10.46 -30.36
C TYR A 326 -46.50 -9.11 -30.85
N SER A 327 -45.46 -9.06 -31.70
CA SER A 327 -45.36 -9.77 -32.98
C SER A 327 -43.93 -10.11 -33.43
N MET A 328 -43.83 -10.89 -34.52
CA MET A 328 -42.58 -11.40 -35.12
C MET A 328 -41.94 -10.43 -36.15
N GLY A 329 -40.66 -10.66 -36.48
CA GLY A 329 -39.97 -10.03 -37.61
C GLY A 329 -38.79 -10.86 -38.11
N CYS A 330 -39.06 -11.90 -38.91
CA CYS A 330 -38.06 -12.83 -39.46
C CYS A 330 -37.67 -12.48 -40.90
N MET A 331 -36.39 -12.64 -41.28
CA MET A 331 -35.97 -12.81 -42.70
C MET A 331 -34.79 -13.78 -42.88
N SER A 332 -35.14 -15.02 -43.23
CA SER A 332 -34.56 -15.86 -44.30
C SER A 332 -33.03 -15.91 -44.58
N SER A 333 -32.45 -17.05 -44.19
CA SER A 333 -31.63 -18.00 -44.99
C SER A 333 -31.54 -17.88 -46.52
N SER A 334 -30.44 -18.39 -47.09
CA SER A 334 -30.39 -19.01 -48.43
C SER A 334 -29.24 -20.04 -48.58
N ASP A 335 -29.53 -21.25 -49.07
CA ASP A 335 -28.60 -22.37 -49.31
C ASP A 335 -27.81 -22.23 -50.66
N SER A 336 -26.82 -23.07 -51.05
CA SER A 336 -27.00 -24.50 -51.41
C SER A 336 -25.80 -25.18 -52.14
N PHE A 337 -25.85 -26.53 -52.21
CA PHE A 337 -25.26 -27.50 -53.19
C PHE A 337 -23.75 -27.87 -53.29
N SER A 338 -23.43 -29.12 -52.87
CA SER A 338 -22.83 -30.26 -53.66
C SER A 338 -21.45 -30.16 -54.37
N LEU A 339 -20.63 -31.23 -54.55
CA LEU A 339 -20.71 -32.69 -54.22
C LEU A 339 -19.32 -33.42 -54.31
N HIS A 340 -19.27 -34.68 -53.83
CA HIS A 340 -18.34 -35.81 -54.19
C HIS A 340 -16.90 -35.97 -53.59
N ALA A 341 -16.73 -37.04 -52.77
CA ALA A 341 -15.84 -38.22 -53.00
C ALA A 341 -14.28 -38.07 -53.03
N VAL A 342 -13.43 -38.91 -52.39
CA VAL A 342 -13.54 -40.04 -51.41
C VAL A 342 -12.25 -40.13 -50.54
N ASP A 343 -12.40 -40.71 -49.33
CA ASP A 343 -11.50 -41.68 -48.67
C ASP A 343 -10.42 -41.34 -47.60
N THR A 344 -10.50 -42.16 -46.54
CA THR A 344 -9.55 -42.63 -45.51
C THR A 344 -8.61 -41.73 -44.64
N LEU A 345 -8.72 -42.00 -43.33
CA LEU A 345 -7.70 -42.14 -42.25
C LEU A 345 -7.48 -41.03 -41.20
N TYR A 346 -7.57 -41.50 -39.94
CA TYR A 346 -7.19 -40.94 -38.63
C TYR A 346 -7.88 -39.67 -38.08
N SER A 347 -8.03 -39.69 -36.75
CA SER A 347 -8.66 -38.70 -35.86
C SER A 347 -7.74 -38.51 -34.63
N PRO A 348 -8.04 -37.66 -33.63
CA PRO A 348 -8.89 -36.45 -33.59
C PRO A 348 -8.08 -35.19 -33.12
N PRO A 349 -8.69 -33.99 -32.97
CA PRO A 349 -7.98 -32.76 -32.62
C PRO A 349 -8.12 -32.27 -31.15
N MET A 350 -7.11 -31.51 -30.71
CA MET A 350 -7.13 -30.21 -29.97
C MET A 350 -8.14 -29.93 -28.81
N ASP A 351 -7.58 -29.40 -27.71
CA ASP A 351 -8.01 -28.20 -26.93
C ASP A 351 -9.35 -28.15 -26.17
N ILE A 352 -9.52 -27.47 -25.02
CA ILE A 352 -8.63 -26.97 -23.92
C ILE A 352 -9.56 -26.64 -22.69
N PRO A 353 -9.07 -26.47 -21.43
CA PRO A 353 -9.89 -26.67 -20.20
C PRO A 353 -10.02 -25.42 -19.28
N LEU A 354 -9.95 -25.62 -17.93
CA LEU A 354 -9.85 -24.67 -16.77
C LEU A 354 -11.18 -24.31 -16.04
N PRO A 355 -11.19 -23.82 -14.76
CA PRO A 355 -10.27 -24.07 -13.60
C PRO A 355 -10.94 -24.23 -12.17
N ILE A 356 -10.51 -25.19 -11.29
CA ILE A 356 -10.68 -25.23 -9.77
C ILE A 356 -9.40 -25.87 -9.09
N THR A 357 -9.11 -25.73 -7.76
CA THR A 357 -7.95 -24.85 -7.41
C THR A 357 -7.23 -24.74 -5.94
N ASP A 358 -5.91 -24.35 -5.71
CA ASP A 358 -5.30 -23.58 -4.51
C ASP A 358 -4.66 -24.01 -3.13
N SER A 359 -3.72 -24.96 -2.86
CA SER A 359 -2.67 -24.94 -1.74
C SER A 359 -1.88 -26.30 -1.53
N LEU A 360 -0.72 -26.39 -0.83
CA LEU A 360 0.29 -27.47 -1.05
C LEU A 360 0.00 -28.83 -0.40
N LEU A 361 -0.71 -29.70 -1.12
CA LEU A 361 -1.16 -30.99 -0.61
C LEU A 361 -0.07 -32.10 -0.65
N CYS A 362 -0.12 -33.14 0.20
CA CYS A 362 0.75 -34.35 0.10
C CYS A 362 0.04 -35.66 0.55
N ASN A 363 0.46 -36.84 0.04
CA ASN A 363 -0.05 -38.19 0.35
C ASN A 363 1.10 -39.21 0.62
N PRO A 364 0.95 -40.24 1.50
CA PRO A 364 2.07 -41.11 1.89
C PRO A 364 1.80 -42.62 1.97
N ASN A 365 2.00 -43.37 0.88
CA ASN A 365 2.23 -44.82 0.95
C ASN A 365 3.08 -45.32 -0.23
N CYS A 366 3.84 -46.40 -0.09
CA CYS A 366 4.86 -46.76 -1.08
C CYS A 366 5.09 -48.28 -1.24
N MET A 367 4.79 -48.81 -2.44
CA MET A 367 5.69 -49.64 -3.27
C MET A 367 5.24 -49.57 -4.75
N THR A 368 6.19 -49.74 -5.67
CA THR A 368 6.09 -49.50 -7.14
C THR A 368 5.42 -50.63 -7.95
N PRO A 369 5.02 -50.43 -9.25
CA PRO A 369 5.10 -49.23 -10.10
C PRO A 369 3.81 -48.83 -10.88
N ALA A 370 3.85 -47.64 -11.52
CA ALA A 370 3.20 -47.23 -12.79
C ALA A 370 2.06 -46.16 -12.75
N PHE A 371 2.39 -45.00 -13.36
CA PHE A 371 1.53 -43.92 -13.89
C PHE A 371 0.68 -43.01 -12.95
N HIS A 372 0.68 -41.72 -13.31
CA HIS A 372 -0.18 -40.57 -12.92
C HIS A 372 -0.01 -39.81 -11.57
N ASN A 373 0.54 -38.59 -11.70
CA ASN A 373 0.22 -37.28 -11.06
C ASN A 373 0.13 -37.14 -9.51
N GLU A 374 0.33 -35.92 -8.95
CA GLU A 374 -0.56 -35.09 -8.05
C GLU A 374 -0.27 -34.69 -6.56
N LEU A 375 -0.54 -33.39 -6.16
CA LEU A 375 -0.54 -32.60 -4.86
C LEU A 375 0.62 -31.53 -4.44
N GLY A 376 0.44 -30.17 -4.29
CA GLY A 376 1.51 -29.17 -3.79
C GLY A 376 1.84 -27.66 -4.31
N PHE A 377 1.43 -26.50 -3.69
CA PHE A 377 1.20 -25.06 -4.17
C PHE A 377 1.78 -23.75 -3.42
N LEU A 378 1.33 -22.48 -3.74
CA LEU A 378 1.97 -21.09 -3.72
C LEU A 378 1.03 -19.78 -3.72
N ASP A 379 1.33 -18.43 -3.87
CA ASP A 379 2.43 -17.39 -3.58
C ASP A 379 2.08 -15.86 -3.96
N PHE A 380 2.69 -14.78 -3.36
CA PHE A 380 2.23 -13.32 -3.28
C PHE A 380 3.27 -12.14 -3.30
N ASP A 381 3.02 -11.01 -4.03
CA ASP A 381 3.45 -9.59 -3.69
C ASP A 381 2.78 -8.43 -4.56
N TYR A 382 3.16 -7.15 -4.39
CA TYR A 382 2.42 -5.87 -4.69
C TYR A 382 3.26 -4.70 -5.33
N SER A 383 2.68 -3.49 -5.52
CA SER A 383 3.37 -2.27 -6.06
C SER A 383 2.76 -0.92 -5.61
N LEU A 384 3.50 0.21 -5.64
CA LEU A 384 2.90 1.55 -5.44
C LEU A 384 3.60 2.73 -6.18
N HIS A 385 2.82 3.48 -6.96
CA HIS A 385 3.07 4.81 -7.55
C HIS A 385 4.19 5.00 -8.61
N SER A 386 3.84 4.80 -9.88
CA SER A 386 4.06 5.84 -10.91
C SER A 386 2.95 5.82 -11.96
N SER A 387 2.70 6.94 -12.65
CA SER A 387 1.50 7.13 -13.49
C SER A 387 1.81 7.15 -15.00
N ASN A 388 1.85 5.97 -15.64
CA ASN A 388 1.56 5.83 -17.08
C ASN A 388 1.24 4.37 -17.47
N PRO A 389 0.33 4.10 -18.43
CA PRO A 389 -0.12 2.74 -18.73
C PRO A 389 0.73 2.03 -19.80
N SER A 390 1.66 1.18 -19.36
CA SER A 390 2.30 0.15 -20.21
C SER A 390 2.64 -1.14 -19.43
N LEU A 391 1.94 -1.37 -18.31
CA LEU A 391 2.31 -2.32 -17.25
C LEU A 391 1.97 -3.80 -17.53
N GLY A 392 2.13 -4.25 -18.77
CA GLY A 392 1.72 -5.60 -19.19
C GLY A 392 2.47 -6.76 -18.53
N SER A 393 3.71 -6.55 -18.07
CA SER A 393 4.70 -7.62 -17.81
C SER A 393 5.30 -7.69 -16.40
N GLN A 394 4.82 -6.88 -15.44
CA GLN A 394 5.51 -6.69 -14.16
C GLN A 394 4.98 -7.49 -12.95
N ALA A 395 3.77 -8.07 -12.96
CA ALA A 395 3.29 -8.89 -11.83
C ALA A 395 3.65 -10.39 -11.96
N ASP A 396 3.91 -10.84 -13.18
CA ASP A 396 4.48 -12.14 -13.54
C ASP A 396 5.76 -12.46 -12.75
N LEU A 397 6.48 -11.39 -12.39
CA LEU A 397 7.76 -11.40 -11.72
C LEU A 397 7.66 -11.57 -10.19
N LEU A 398 6.48 -11.43 -9.59
CA LEU A 398 6.33 -11.33 -8.13
C LEU A 398 6.28 -12.70 -7.43
N THR A 399 5.86 -13.77 -8.11
CA THR A 399 5.74 -15.12 -7.51
C THR A 399 6.98 -16.01 -7.70
N GLN A 400 7.96 -15.67 -8.55
CA GLN A 400 9.17 -16.52 -8.66
C GLN A 400 9.99 -16.61 -7.35
N GLY A 401 9.71 -15.74 -6.38
CA GLY A 401 10.31 -15.72 -5.04
C GLY A 401 9.97 -16.96 -4.20
N HIS A 402 8.73 -17.43 -4.18
CA HIS A 402 8.36 -18.61 -3.40
C HIS A 402 8.01 -19.80 -4.33
N ILE A 403 7.59 -19.57 -5.59
CA ILE A 403 7.33 -20.62 -6.62
C ILE A 403 8.47 -21.63 -6.66
N ASN A 404 9.68 -21.10 -6.75
CA ASN A 404 10.87 -21.89 -7.01
C ASN A 404 11.24 -22.82 -5.83
N PRO A 405 11.33 -22.35 -4.57
CA PRO A 405 11.48 -23.21 -3.38
C PRO A 405 10.38 -24.27 -3.20
N LEU A 406 9.10 -23.91 -3.26
CA LEU A 406 8.00 -24.85 -2.97
C LEU A 406 7.86 -25.92 -4.07
N LEU A 407 8.06 -25.54 -5.34
CA LEU A 407 8.15 -26.48 -6.46
C LEU A 407 9.34 -27.46 -6.30
N GLN A 408 10.49 -26.99 -5.79
CA GLN A 408 11.63 -27.87 -5.52
C GLN A 408 11.42 -28.77 -4.31
N PHE A 409 10.72 -28.31 -3.28
CA PHE A 409 10.29 -29.18 -2.18
C PHE A 409 9.36 -30.28 -2.69
N ALA A 410 8.37 -29.93 -3.51
CA ALA A 410 7.47 -30.89 -4.17
C ALA A 410 8.23 -31.90 -5.05
N LYS A 411 9.20 -31.46 -5.86
CA LYS A 411 10.11 -32.34 -6.65
C LYS A 411 10.91 -33.30 -5.77
N LEU A 412 11.48 -32.82 -4.66
CA LEU A 412 12.24 -33.66 -3.72
C LEU A 412 11.35 -34.70 -3.02
N LEU A 413 10.13 -34.33 -2.65
CA LEU A 413 9.12 -35.26 -2.11
C LEU A 413 8.73 -36.33 -3.15
N ALA A 414 8.47 -35.93 -4.41
CA ALA A 414 8.18 -36.84 -5.52
C ALA A 414 9.33 -37.82 -5.81
N SER A 415 10.59 -37.35 -5.76
CA SER A 415 11.77 -38.22 -5.91
C SER A 415 11.89 -39.30 -4.82
N LYS A 416 11.24 -39.10 -3.67
CA LYS A 416 11.17 -40.04 -2.54
C LYS A 416 9.82 -40.78 -2.44
N GLY A 417 8.96 -40.67 -3.46
CA GLY A 417 7.71 -41.44 -3.59
C GLY A 417 6.47 -40.83 -2.94
N VAL A 418 6.48 -39.53 -2.60
CA VAL A 418 5.29 -38.77 -2.18
C VAL A 418 4.66 -38.12 -3.40
N LYS A 419 3.34 -38.28 -3.58
CA LYS A 419 2.60 -37.72 -4.74
C LYS A 419 2.65 -36.18 -4.75
N ALA A 420 2.87 -35.50 -5.90
CA ALA A 420 2.80 -34.03 -5.97
C ALA A 420 2.25 -33.27 -7.25
N THR A 421 1.77 -32.01 -7.13
CA THR A 421 1.10 -31.09 -8.12
C THR A 421 1.46 -29.65 -7.77
N LEU A 422 2.07 -28.85 -8.64
CA LEU A 422 2.18 -27.43 -8.36
C LEU A 422 0.83 -26.74 -8.50
N ALA A 423 0.28 -26.37 -7.37
CA ALA A 423 -1.09 -25.77 -7.20
C ALA A 423 -0.60 -24.22 -7.37
N THR A 424 -1.13 -23.39 -8.29
CA THR A 424 -0.91 -21.92 -8.32
C THR A 424 -1.83 -21.16 -9.31
N THR A 425 -2.52 -20.08 -8.89
CA THR A 425 -3.44 -19.13 -9.64
C THR A 425 -3.64 -19.30 -11.17
N PRO A 426 -4.86 -19.14 -11.77
CA PRO A 426 -5.12 -19.42 -13.21
C PRO A 426 -4.23 -18.61 -14.14
N TYR A 427 -3.85 -17.42 -13.68
CA TYR A 427 -2.82 -16.57 -14.25
C TYR A 427 -1.43 -17.25 -14.34
N THR A 428 -1.03 -17.95 -13.27
CA THR A 428 0.32 -18.50 -13.07
C THR A 428 0.46 -19.95 -13.51
N ALA A 429 -0.55 -20.80 -13.31
CA ALA A 429 -0.52 -22.23 -13.68
C ALA A 429 0.01 -22.51 -15.12
N PRO A 430 -0.40 -21.78 -16.18
CA PRO A 430 0.10 -22.00 -17.54
C PRO A 430 1.61 -21.77 -17.73
N ALA A 431 2.26 -21.07 -16.81
CA ALA A 431 3.70 -20.80 -16.84
C ALA A 431 4.55 -21.91 -16.21
N ILE A 432 3.93 -22.79 -15.40
CA ILE A 432 4.62 -23.84 -14.67
C ILE A 432 4.87 -25.03 -15.59
N ARG A 433 6.16 -25.37 -15.80
CA ARG A 433 6.58 -26.51 -16.62
C ARG A 433 7.35 -27.49 -15.74
N THR A 434 6.72 -28.59 -15.39
CA THR A 434 7.29 -29.59 -14.48
C THR A 434 6.87 -31.00 -14.90
N THR A 435 7.55 -32.02 -14.38
CA THR A 435 7.33 -33.45 -14.68
C THR A 435 7.31 -34.25 -13.38
N GLY A 436 6.48 -35.29 -13.31
CA GLY A 436 6.18 -36.01 -12.06
C GLY A 436 5.32 -35.21 -11.06
N ILE A 437 5.23 -33.91 -11.25
CA ILE A 437 4.41 -32.96 -10.53
C ILE A 437 3.23 -32.55 -11.45
N GLY A 438 1.97 -32.67 -11.01
CA GLY A 438 0.80 -32.10 -11.73
C GLY A 438 0.75 -30.55 -11.70
N VAL A 439 -0.28 -29.90 -12.26
CA VAL A 439 -0.58 -28.46 -11.99
C VAL A 439 -2.11 -28.17 -12.00
N GLU A 440 -2.65 -27.40 -11.02
CA GLU A 440 -3.98 -26.72 -11.09
C GLU A 440 -3.90 -25.29 -10.42
N PRO A 441 -4.90 -24.37 -10.46
CA PRO A 441 -4.74 -22.92 -10.08
C PRO A 441 -5.51 -22.40 -8.82
N ILE A 442 -5.65 -21.11 -8.35
CA ILE A 442 -6.85 -20.45 -7.66
C ILE A 442 -7.28 -19.14 -8.25
N SER A 443 -8.60 -19.04 -8.36
CA SER A 443 -9.29 -17.80 -8.08
C SER A 443 -8.83 -17.16 -6.78
N ASP A 444 -7.92 -16.22 -6.95
CA ASP A 444 -7.62 -15.16 -5.99
C ASP A 444 -8.73 -14.09 -5.96
N GLY A 445 -9.83 -14.33 -6.69
CA GLY A 445 -10.85 -13.36 -7.08
C GLY A 445 -10.44 -12.49 -8.27
N PHE A 446 -9.27 -12.76 -8.87
CA PHE A 446 -8.61 -11.91 -9.87
C PHE A 446 -7.97 -12.74 -11.00
N ASP A 447 -8.60 -13.87 -11.32
CA ASP A 447 -8.11 -15.02 -12.08
C ASP A 447 -7.38 -14.71 -13.39
N GLU A 448 -7.75 -13.65 -14.12
CA GLU A 448 -7.20 -13.34 -15.45
C GLU A 448 -5.91 -12.49 -15.42
N GLY A 449 -5.58 -11.87 -14.28
CA GLY A 449 -4.43 -10.98 -14.13
C GLY A 449 -3.66 -11.13 -12.81
N GLY A 450 -4.15 -12.00 -11.93
CA GLY A 450 -3.77 -12.07 -10.53
C GLY A 450 -3.79 -10.70 -9.88
N PHE A 451 -2.75 -10.41 -9.10
CA PHE A 451 -2.59 -9.13 -8.42
C PHE A 451 -2.87 -7.88 -9.31
N LYS A 452 -2.56 -7.88 -10.62
CA LYS A 452 -2.80 -6.70 -11.52
C LYS A 452 -4.25 -6.19 -11.51
N GLN A 453 -5.23 -7.04 -11.20
CA GLN A 453 -6.65 -6.65 -11.19
C GLN A 453 -7.12 -6.07 -9.84
N ALA A 454 -6.34 -6.25 -8.76
CA ALA A 454 -6.75 -5.87 -7.41
C ALA A 454 -6.48 -4.37 -7.12
N PRO A 455 -7.42 -3.65 -6.47
CA PRO A 455 -7.31 -2.20 -6.29
C PRO A 455 -6.35 -1.79 -5.15
N SER A 456 -6.07 -2.67 -4.19
CA SER A 456 -5.11 -2.46 -3.10
C SER A 456 -4.53 -3.80 -2.60
N LEU A 457 -3.45 -3.78 -1.81
CA LEU A 457 -2.86 -5.01 -1.26
C LEU A 457 -3.81 -5.64 -0.25
N GLU A 458 -4.40 -4.80 0.58
CA GLU A 458 -5.40 -5.14 1.57
C GLU A 458 -6.63 -5.78 0.90
N ALA A 459 -7.07 -5.25 -0.23
CA ALA A 459 -8.15 -5.85 -1.04
C ALA A 459 -7.73 -7.17 -1.71
N TYR A 460 -6.48 -7.29 -2.17
CA TYR A 460 -5.98 -8.54 -2.75
C TYR A 460 -5.95 -9.66 -1.71
N LEU A 461 -5.32 -9.41 -0.56
CA LEU A 461 -5.19 -10.38 0.53
C LEU A 461 -6.54 -10.78 1.13
N GLU A 462 -7.47 -9.83 1.34
CA GLU A 462 -8.80 -10.14 1.89
C GLU A 462 -9.67 -10.92 0.90
N THR A 463 -9.58 -10.61 -0.41
CA THR A 463 -10.26 -11.38 -1.45
C THR A 463 -9.65 -12.78 -1.56
N PHE A 464 -8.32 -12.89 -1.50
CA PHE A 464 -7.61 -14.18 -1.50
C PHE A 464 -8.01 -15.05 -0.31
N LYS A 465 -8.03 -14.49 0.89
CA LYS A 465 -8.51 -15.12 2.13
C LYS A 465 -9.99 -15.54 2.03
N THR A 466 -10.80 -14.80 1.28
CA THR A 466 -12.25 -15.05 1.13
C THR A 466 -12.62 -16.02 0.01
N VAL A 467 -11.88 -16.05 -1.10
CA VAL A 467 -12.18 -16.83 -2.32
C VAL A 467 -11.26 -18.04 -2.43
N GLY A 468 -9.97 -17.85 -2.15
CA GLY A 468 -8.95 -18.89 -2.16
C GLY A 468 -9.20 -19.97 -1.12
N SER A 469 -9.58 -19.60 0.12
CA SER A 469 -9.91 -20.57 1.17
C SER A 469 -11.03 -21.54 0.78
N LYS A 470 -12.11 -21.01 0.20
CA LYS A 470 -13.26 -21.82 -0.26
C LYS A 470 -12.86 -22.76 -1.40
N SER A 471 -12.18 -22.21 -2.41
CA SER A 471 -11.88 -22.94 -3.63
C SER A 471 -10.71 -23.92 -3.46
N LEU A 472 -9.79 -23.67 -2.52
CA LEU A 472 -8.89 -24.68 -1.92
C LEU A 472 -9.67 -25.81 -1.25
N THR A 473 -10.64 -25.48 -0.40
CA THR A 473 -11.46 -26.49 0.28
C THR A 473 -12.17 -27.37 -0.73
N GLU A 474 -12.71 -26.79 -1.80
CA GLU A 474 -13.28 -27.51 -2.95
C GLU A 474 -12.26 -28.42 -3.64
N LEU A 475 -11.01 -27.98 -3.85
CA LEU A 475 -9.96 -28.81 -4.44
C LEU A 475 -9.54 -29.98 -3.53
N ILE A 476 -9.39 -29.76 -2.22
CA ILE A 476 -9.12 -30.83 -1.25
C ILE A 476 -10.26 -31.85 -1.28
N LEU A 477 -11.52 -31.38 -1.31
CA LEU A 477 -12.71 -32.26 -1.36
C LEU A 477 -12.87 -32.99 -2.71
N LYS A 478 -12.41 -32.40 -3.82
CA LYS A 478 -12.27 -33.08 -5.12
C LYS A 478 -11.32 -34.27 -5.01
N PHE A 479 -10.11 -34.07 -4.46
CA PHE A 479 -9.14 -35.16 -4.32
C PHE A 479 -9.52 -36.20 -3.25
N ARG A 480 -10.25 -35.80 -2.20
CA ARG A 480 -10.72 -36.70 -1.11
C ARG A 480 -11.51 -37.93 -1.59
N ASN A 481 -12.14 -37.86 -2.77
CA ASN A 481 -12.90 -38.94 -3.38
C ASN A 481 -12.20 -39.58 -4.60
N SER A 482 -10.95 -39.22 -4.86
CA SER A 482 -10.13 -39.77 -5.95
C SER A 482 -9.40 -41.06 -5.52
N ALA A 483 -8.55 -41.60 -6.39
CA ALA A 483 -7.66 -42.70 -6.03
C ALA A 483 -6.59 -42.29 -5.00
N ASP A 484 -6.28 -40.99 -4.90
CA ASP A 484 -5.18 -40.44 -4.12
C ASP A 484 -5.68 -39.28 -3.26
N PRO A 485 -6.17 -39.55 -2.04
CA PRO A 485 -6.68 -38.53 -1.15
C PRO A 485 -5.58 -37.60 -0.65
N VAL A 486 -6.01 -36.49 -0.07
CA VAL A 486 -5.16 -35.45 0.51
C VAL A 486 -5.03 -35.68 2.01
N ASP A 487 -3.81 -35.91 2.49
CA ASP A 487 -3.55 -36.22 3.92
C ASP A 487 -2.78 -35.10 4.63
N CYS A 488 -2.22 -34.16 3.87
CA CYS A 488 -1.39 -33.04 4.30
C CYS A 488 -1.68 -31.81 3.43
N LEU A 489 -1.50 -30.63 4.01
CA LEU A 489 -1.45 -29.29 3.42
C LEU A 489 -0.25 -28.55 4.02
N VAL A 490 0.83 -28.50 3.26
CA VAL A 490 1.85 -27.46 3.35
C VAL A 490 1.30 -26.16 2.74
N TYR A 491 1.80 -25.00 3.12
CA TYR A 491 1.41 -23.74 2.49
C TYR A 491 2.51 -22.70 2.69
N ASP A 492 2.59 -21.70 1.80
CA ASP A 492 3.46 -20.57 2.08
C ASP A 492 2.94 -19.81 3.30
N SER A 493 3.80 -19.61 4.29
CA SER A 493 3.41 -19.06 5.59
C SER A 493 2.91 -17.61 5.56
N LEU A 494 3.07 -16.88 4.44
CA LEU A 494 2.38 -15.60 4.19
C LEU A 494 0.86 -15.77 3.97
N LEU A 495 0.37 -17.01 3.88
CA LEU A 495 -1.05 -17.37 3.70
C LEU A 495 -1.62 -18.01 4.98
N PRO A 496 -1.72 -17.26 6.10
CA PRO A 496 -2.09 -17.81 7.41
C PRO A 496 -3.47 -18.48 7.42
N TRP A 497 -4.39 -18.07 6.54
CA TRP A 497 -5.74 -18.66 6.42
C TRP A 497 -5.73 -20.10 5.86
N ALA A 498 -4.65 -20.56 5.21
CA ALA A 498 -4.54 -21.95 4.76
C ALA A 498 -4.44 -22.93 5.94
N LEU A 499 -4.02 -22.45 7.12
CA LEU A 499 -4.11 -23.18 8.39
C LEU A 499 -5.56 -23.56 8.72
N ASP A 500 -6.49 -22.62 8.54
CA ASP A 500 -7.91 -22.83 8.87
C ASP A 500 -8.51 -23.89 7.95
N VAL A 501 -8.17 -23.85 6.66
CA VAL A 501 -8.59 -24.87 5.69
C VAL A 501 -8.00 -26.26 6.00
N ALA A 502 -6.74 -26.34 6.46
CA ALA A 502 -6.19 -27.61 6.95
C ALA A 502 -6.96 -28.16 8.15
N ASN A 503 -7.37 -27.28 9.08
CA ASN A 503 -8.15 -27.63 10.27
C ASN A 503 -9.57 -28.09 9.91
N GLU A 504 -10.26 -27.41 9.00
CA GLU A 504 -11.61 -27.78 8.53
C GLU A 504 -11.61 -29.11 7.76
N THR A 505 -10.57 -29.38 6.99
CA THR A 505 -10.46 -30.62 6.19
C THR A 505 -9.86 -31.81 6.96
N GLY A 506 -9.18 -31.58 8.08
CA GLY A 506 -8.64 -32.61 8.99
C GLY A 506 -7.25 -33.14 8.64
N ILE A 507 -6.53 -32.44 7.75
CA ILE A 507 -5.27 -32.88 7.15
C ILE A 507 -4.06 -32.38 7.97
N LEU A 508 -2.86 -32.91 7.70
CA LEU A 508 -1.63 -32.43 8.34
C LEU A 508 -1.35 -30.99 7.90
N LYS A 509 -0.94 -30.09 8.78
CA LYS A 509 -0.73 -28.65 8.49
C LYS A 509 0.73 -28.27 8.62
N VAL A 510 1.28 -27.67 7.58
CA VAL A 510 2.72 -27.40 7.49
C VAL A 510 3.01 -26.00 6.95
N ALA A 511 3.43 -25.08 7.80
CA ALA A 511 3.86 -23.75 7.35
C ALA A 511 5.24 -23.83 6.68
N PHE A 512 5.40 -23.21 5.51
CA PHE A 512 6.68 -23.14 4.78
C PHE A 512 7.24 -21.71 4.77
N LEU A 513 8.56 -21.57 4.96
CA LEU A 513 9.25 -20.29 5.03
C LEU A 513 10.34 -20.11 3.96
N THR A 514 10.37 -18.90 3.40
CA THR A 514 11.21 -18.44 2.30
C THR A 514 12.16 -17.28 2.67
N ASN A 515 12.29 -16.96 3.96
CA ASN A 515 13.37 -16.13 4.48
C ASN A 515 14.48 -17.00 5.10
N SER A 516 15.57 -16.38 5.57
CA SER A 516 16.58 -17.05 6.40
C SER A 516 16.06 -17.34 7.82
N ALA A 517 16.53 -18.41 8.45
CA ALA A 517 16.14 -18.72 9.84
C ALA A 517 16.62 -17.61 10.79
N SER A 518 17.80 -17.05 10.52
CA SER A 518 18.33 -15.83 11.13
C SER A 518 17.30 -14.69 11.15
N VAL A 519 16.70 -14.33 10.00
CA VAL A 519 15.66 -13.29 9.91
C VAL A 519 14.38 -13.71 10.65
N CYS A 520 13.95 -14.96 10.48
CA CYS A 520 12.77 -15.49 11.18
C CYS A 520 12.92 -15.42 12.71
N SER A 521 14.13 -15.55 13.25
CA SER A 521 14.37 -15.47 14.70
C SER A 521 14.06 -14.09 15.28
N VAL A 522 14.19 -13.01 14.49
CA VAL A 522 13.88 -11.63 14.91
C VAL A 522 12.36 -11.45 15.00
N TYR A 523 11.62 -11.87 13.97
CA TYR A 523 10.16 -11.81 13.95
C TYR A 523 9.53 -12.72 15.01
N TRP A 524 10.10 -13.90 15.26
CA TRP A 524 9.66 -14.77 16.36
C TRP A 524 9.85 -14.12 17.73
N GLN A 525 11.01 -13.49 17.99
CA GLN A 525 11.26 -12.80 19.26
C GLN A 525 10.33 -11.60 19.47
N LEU A 526 9.98 -10.87 18.40
CA LEU A 526 8.96 -9.83 18.44
C LEU A 526 7.57 -10.43 18.74
N HIS A 527 7.18 -11.50 18.05
CA HIS A 527 5.91 -12.20 18.30
C HIS A 527 5.81 -12.77 19.73
N LYS A 528 6.93 -13.15 20.37
CA LYS A 528 6.99 -13.57 21.78
C LYS A 528 7.16 -12.42 22.78
N GLY A 529 7.23 -11.16 22.33
CA GLY A 529 7.44 -10.00 23.18
C GLY A 529 8.84 -9.90 23.82
N ALA A 530 9.80 -10.73 23.38
CA ALA A 530 11.20 -10.64 23.79
C ALA A 530 11.93 -9.48 23.08
N LEU A 531 11.44 -9.10 21.89
CA LEU A 531 11.75 -7.85 21.21
C LEU A 531 10.50 -6.95 21.25
N SER A 532 10.69 -5.64 21.37
CA SER A 532 9.60 -4.64 21.39
C SER A 532 9.91 -3.50 20.43
N LEU A 533 8.86 -2.81 19.95
CA LEU A 533 8.95 -1.68 19.02
C LEU A 533 8.35 -0.41 19.65
N PRO A 534 8.72 0.80 19.17
CA PRO A 534 9.81 1.06 18.24
C PRO A 534 11.18 0.78 18.90
N LEU A 535 12.21 0.60 18.07
CA LEU A 535 13.58 0.44 18.57
C LEU A 535 14.16 1.81 18.92
N MET A 536 14.36 2.03 20.22
CA MET A 536 15.04 3.21 20.73
C MET A 536 16.55 3.12 20.46
N ALA A 537 17.23 4.26 20.35
CA ALA A 537 18.68 4.30 20.07
C ALA A 537 19.53 3.60 21.15
N GLU A 538 19.03 3.54 22.38
CA GLU A 538 19.60 2.80 23.52
C GLU A 538 19.45 1.28 23.43
N ASN A 539 18.58 0.76 22.55
CA ASN A 539 18.40 -0.67 22.29
C ASN A 539 19.38 -1.20 21.21
N LEU A 540 20.36 -0.39 20.78
CA LEU A 540 21.25 -0.69 19.66
C LEU A 540 22.74 -0.71 20.11
N PRO A 541 23.56 -1.67 19.64
CA PRO A 541 23.19 -2.78 18.75
C PRO A 541 22.26 -3.79 19.43
N LEU A 542 21.30 -4.32 18.67
CA LEU A 542 20.45 -5.40 19.13
C LEU A 542 21.29 -6.67 19.27
N ASN A 543 21.23 -7.26 20.47
CA ASN A 543 21.92 -8.47 20.86
C ASN A 543 20.85 -9.56 21.07
N LEU A 544 20.70 -10.44 20.08
CA LEU A 544 19.65 -11.47 20.04
C LEU A 544 20.30 -12.87 20.01
N PRO A 545 19.69 -13.92 20.61
CA PRO A 545 20.30 -15.24 20.70
C PRO A 545 20.60 -15.85 19.31
N GLY A 546 21.84 -16.29 19.11
CA GLY A 546 22.31 -16.89 17.85
C GLY A 546 22.62 -15.90 16.72
N LEU A 547 22.38 -14.60 16.90
CA LEU A 547 22.65 -13.56 15.91
C LEU A 547 23.93 -12.76 16.24
N PRO A 548 24.62 -12.20 15.22
CA PRO A 548 25.62 -11.16 15.44
C PRO A 548 24.94 -9.86 15.93
N GLU A 549 25.71 -8.95 16.53
CA GLU A 549 25.23 -7.59 16.85
C GLU A 549 24.59 -6.92 15.62
N LEU A 550 23.35 -6.47 15.74
CA LEU A 550 22.62 -5.78 14.65
C LEU A 550 22.51 -4.28 14.93
N GLN A 551 23.11 -3.47 14.06
CA GLN A 551 22.85 -2.03 14.00
C GLN A 551 21.52 -1.77 13.28
N PHE A 552 20.97 -0.55 13.40
CA PHE A 552 19.70 -0.18 12.75
C PHE A 552 19.70 -0.41 11.22
N SER A 553 20.87 -0.25 10.57
CA SER A 553 21.11 -0.51 9.15
C SER A 553 21.06 -1.99 8.73
N ASP A 554 21.07 -2.89 9.70
CA ASP A 554 21.26 -4.33 9.50
C ASP A 554 19.95 -5.11 9.73
N LEU A 555 18.92 -4.43 10.21
CA LEU A 555 17.63 -5.02 10.56
C LEU A 555 16.75 -5.23 9.31
N PRO A 556 15.83 -6.22 9.34
CA PRO A 556 14.77 -6.31 8.34
C PRO A 556 13.99 -4.98 8.27
N SER A 557 13.65 -4.52 7.07
CA SER A 557 13.07 -3.19 6.88
C SER A 557 11.70 -3.01 7.55
N PHE A 558 10.97 -4.10 7.78
CA PHE A 558 9.71 -4.09 8.51
C PHE A 558 9.90 -3.95 10.04
N ILE A 559 11.10 -4.22 10.56
CA ILE A 559 11.50 -3.98 11.96
C ILE A 559 12.09 -2.58 12.14
N ALA A 560 12.92 -2.12 11.19
CA ALA A 560 13.49 -0.77 11.21
C ALA A 560 12.45 0.33 10.91
N TYR A 561 11.53 0.07 9.98
CA TYR A 561 10.55 1.05 9.49
C TYR A 561 9.12 0.44 9.42
N PRO A 562 8.56 -0.11 10.51
CA PRO A 562 7.24 -0.77 10.51
C PRO A 562 6.14 0.14 9.97
N LEU A 563 6.23 1.45 10.24
CA LEU A 563 5.33 2.49 9.74
C LEU A 563 5.30 2.58 8.20
N GLN A 564 6.47 2.50 7.55
CA GLN A 564 6.62 2.62 6.10
C GLN A 564 6.10 1.37 5.36
N PHE A 565 6.15 0.21 6.02
CA PHE A 565 5.80 -1.09 5.46
C PHE A 565 4.61 -1.74 6.20
N SER A 566 3.67 -0.91 6.68
CA SER A 566 2.60 -1.31 7.62
C SER A 566 1.79 -2.56 7.24
N ALA A 567 1.47 -2.74 5.95
CA ALA A 567 0.77 -3.94 5.46
C ALA A 567 1.65 -5.21 5.53
N TYR A 568 2.89 -5.13 5.05
CA TYR A 568 3.86 -6.23 5.16
C TYR A 568 4.18 -6.59 6.60
N PHE A 569 4.33 -5.57 7.47
CA PHE A 569 4.54 -5.79 8.89
C PHE A 569 3.36 -6.54 9.52
N GLY A 570 2.12 -6.16 9.23
CA GLY A 570 0.93 -6.88 9.66
C GLY A 570 0.91 -8.34 9.19
N MET A 571 1.16 -8.57 7.89
CA MET A 571 1.22 -9.91 7.28
C MET A 571 2.27 -10.82 7.94
N ILE A 572 3.47 -10.29 8.23
CA ILE A 572 4.53 -11.03 8.92
C ILE A 572 4.16 -11.31 10.40
N ILE A 573 3.47 -10.40 11.09
CA ILE A 573 2.98 -10.68 12.45
C ILE A 573 1.88 -11.77 12.44
N GLU A 574 1.00 -11.80 11.43
CA GLU A 574 0.01 -12.86 11.25
C GLU A 574 0.69 -14.22 10.94
N GLN A 575 1.67 -14.25 10.02
CA GLN A 575 2.53 -15.41 9.71
C GLN A 575 3.12 -16.04 10.98
N PHE A 576 3.80 -15.26 11.83
CA PHE A 576 4.43 -15.79 13.04
C PHE A 576 3.44 -16.20 14.14
N SER A 577 2.18 -15.74 14.09
CA SER A 577 1.12 -16.16 15.02
C SER A 577 0.59 -17.58 14.77
N THR A 578 0.68 -18.07 13.53
CA THR A 578 0.18 -19.41 13.14
C THR A 578 1.16 -20.54 13.41
N MET A 579 2.46 -20.25 13.55
CA MET A 579 3.53 -21.27 13.58
C MET A 579 3.33 -22.35 14.65
N VAL A 580 2.91 -22.00 15.87
CA VAL A 580 2.71 -22.96 16.98
C VAL A 580 1.53 -23.91 16.76
N GLN A 581 0.67 -23.60 15.80
CA GLN A 581 -0.56 -24.34 15.51
C GLN A 581 -0.35 -25.42 14.44
N ASN A 582 0.78 -25.35 13.71
CA ASN A 582 1.13 -26.27 12.65
C ASN A 582 1.76 -27.56 13.20
N ASP A 583 1.54 -28.68 12.51
CA ASP A 583 2.16 -29.97 12.84
C ASP A 583 3.66 -29.96 12.50
N TRP A 584 4.06 -29.17 11.49
CA TRP A 584 5.44 -28.90 11.10
C TRP A 584 5.61 -27.44 10.66
N VAL A 585 6.77 -26.84 10.90
CA VAL A 585 7.15 -25.55 10.30
C VAL A 585 8.49 -25.72 9.61
N VAL A 586 8.50 -25.69 8.28
CA VAL A 586 9.69 -25.98 7.46
C VAL A 586 10.25 -24.72 6.81
N ILE A 587 11.56 -24.65 6.63
CA ILE A 587 12.23 -23.48 6.03
C ILE A 587 13.22 -23.89 4.94
N ASN A 588 13.26 -23.08 3.88
CA ASN A 588 14.29 -23.15 2.85
C ASN A 588 15.63 -22.62 3.42
N SER A 589 16.28 -23.39 4.29
CA SER A 589 17.65 -23.18 4.78
C SER A 589 18.24 -24.52 5.18
N PHE A 590 19.49 -24.57 5.67
CA PHE A 590 20.13 -25.80 6.15
C PHE A 590 20.93 -25.57 7.44
N ALA A 591 20.86 -26.50 8.38
CA ALA A 591 21.36 -26.35 9.75
C ALA A 591 22.84 -25.88 9.85
N GLN A 592 23.70 -26.27 8.91
CA GLN A 592 25.11 -25.87 8.88
C GLN A 592 25.32 -24.39 8.52
N LEU A 593 24.32 -23.73 7.92
CA LEU A 593 24.34 -22.29 7.58
C LEU A 593 23.81 -21.41 8.72
N GLU A 594 22.96 -21.97 9.58
CA GLU A 594 22.22 -21.29 10.66
C GLU A 594 22.59 -21.89 12.03
N THR A 595 23.79 -22.47 12.17
CA THR A 595 24.15 -23.35 13.30
C THR A 595 24.02 -22.67 14.68
N GLU A 596 24.39 -21.40 14.77
CA GLU A 596 24.28 -20.57 15.96
C GLU A 596 22.81 -20.30 16.33
N ILE A 597 21.93 -20.19 15.32
CA ILE A 597 20.48 -19.99 15.46
C ILE A 597 19.78 -21.29 15.86
N ASP A 598 20.08 -22.40 15.21
CA ASP A 598 19.53 -23.72 15.55
C ASP A 598 19.91 -24.16 16.97
N GLN A 599 21.09 -23.75 17.45
CA GLN A 599 21.52 -23.96 18.84
C GLN A 599 20.78 -23.01 19.81
N ALA A 600 20.75 -21.71 19.52
CA ALA A 600 20.14 -20.72 20.41
C ALA A 600 18.62 -20.89 20.53
N MET A 601 17.94 -21.18 19.42
CA MET A 601 16.48 -21.32 19.33
C MET A 601 16.00 -22.77 19.56
N SER A 602 16.90 -23.68 19.92
CA SER A 602 16.57 -25.11 20.10
C SER A 602 15.48 -25.31 21.16
N GLY A 603 14.37 -25.92 20.77
CA GLY A 603 13.19 -26.09 21.64
C GLY A 603 12.39 -24.81 21.92
N GLN A 604 12.84 -23.64 21.46
CA GLN A 604 12.13 -22.35 21.60
C GLN A 604 11.17 -22.06 20.45
N TRP A 605 11.27 -22.77 19.32
CA TRP A 605 10.46 -22.60 18.12
C TRP A 605 10.22 -23.93 17.37
N PRO A 606 9.20 -24.02 16.48
CA PRO A 606 8.86 -25.26 15.76
C PRO A 606 9.65 -25.49 14.45
N LEU A 607 10.67 -24.67 14.17
CA LEU A 607 11.30 -24.58 12.85
C LEU A 607 12.17 -25.81 12.48
N VAL A 608 12.13 -26.21 11.20
CA VAL A 608 12.89 -27.34 10.66
C VAL A 608 13.51 -26.99 9.29
N THR A 609 14.83 -27.07 9.18
CA THR A 609 15.55 -26.80 7.92
C THR A 609 15.39 -27.94 6.90
N VAL A 610 14.93 -27.63 5.68
CA VAL A 610 14.74 -28.63 4.60
C VAL A 610 15.44 -28.29 3.27
N GLY A 611 16.17 -27.17 3.20
CA GLY A 611 16.86 -26.70 2.00
C GLY A 611 18.35 -27.09 1.91
N PRO A 612 19.13 -26.44 1.03
CA PRO A 612 18.71 -25.37 0.12
C PRO A 612 17.94 -25.94 -1.09
N LEU A 613 16.76 -25.38 -1.38
CA LEU A 613 15.81 -25.92 -2.37
C LEU A 613 16.10 -25.42 -3.79
N LEU A 614 17.29 -25.72 -4.30
CA LEU A 614 17.69 -25.53 -5.71
C LEU A 614 17.37 -26.77 -6.57
N PRO A 615 17.33 -26.65 -7.91
CA PRO A 615 17.29 -27.80 -8.82
C PRO A 615 18.45 -28.76 -8.58
N SER A 616 18.16 -30.06 -8.62
CA SER A 616 19.04 -31.11 -8.11
C SER A 616 20.37 -31.21 -8.88
N ALA A 617 20.39 -30.82 -10.17
CA ALA A 617 21.61 -30.81 -10.98
C ALA A 617 22.74 -29.93 -10.40
N TYR A 618 22.40 -28.90 -9.61
CA TYR A 618 23.36 -28.00 -8.97
C TYR A 618 23.81 -28.48 -7.57
N LEU A 619 23.17 -29.54 -7.04
CA LEU A 619 23.35 -30.02 -5.68
C LEU A 619 23.79 -31.49 -5.65
N ASN A 620 22.83 -32.42 -5.61
CA ASN A 620 23.04 -33.84 -5.33
C ASN A 620 22.77 -34.76 -6.53
N GLN A 621 22.33 -34.22 -7.67
CA GLN A 621 22.11 -34.92 -8.95
C GLN A 621 21.18 -36.15 -8.85
N GLN A 622 20.22 -36.10 -7.92
CA GLN A 622 19.19 -37.13 -7.71
C GLN A 622 17.98 -36.95 -8.65
N ILE A 623 17.76 -35.73 -9.16
CA ILE A 623 16.71 -35.38 -10.12
C ILE A 623 17.39 -34.75 -11.34
N GLU A 624 16.93 -35.08 -12.55
CA GLU A 624 17.51 -34.55 -13.80
C GLU A 624 16.88 -33.17 -14.17
N ASP A 625 16.96 -32.20 -13.25
CA ASP A 625 16.41 -30.85 -13.45
C ASP A 625 17.47 -29.75 -13.31
N LYS A 626 17.53 -28.86 -14.33
CA LYS A 626 18.51 -27.77 -14.46
C LYS A 626 17.89 -26.37 -14.34
N ASP A 627 16.57 -26.32 -14.18
CA ASP A 627 15.81 -25.11 -13.93
C ASP A 627 14.68 -25.43 -12.93
N TYR A 628 14.09 -24.39 -12.34
CA TYR A 628 13.04 -24.57 -11.35
C TYR A 628 11.74 -25.15 -11.94
N GLY A 629 11.46 -24.92 -13.22
CA GLY A 629 10.24 -25.30 -13.94
C GLY A 629 9.29 -24.12 -14.19
N GLY A 630 9.15 -23.21 -13.23
CA GLY A 630 8.32 -22.01 -13.35
C GLY A 630 9.03 -20.84 -14.05
N SER A 631 9.33 -20.95 -15.35
CA SER A 631 9.96 -19.85 -16.11
C SER A 631 9.03 -19.20 -17.14
N LEU A 632 8.57 -17.99 -16.81
CA LEU A 632 7.79 -17.09 -17.66
C LEU A 632 8.60 -16.50 -18.83
N TRP A 633 9.93 -16.59 -18.77
CA TRP A 633 10.87 -16.01 -19.72
C TRP A 633 11.78 -17.10 -20.31
N LYS A 634 12.10 -17.04 -21.61
CA LYS A 634 12.91 -18.07 -22.30
C LYS A 634 13.83 -17.60 -23.44
N GLN A 635 13.92 -16.30 -23.72
CA GLN A 635 14.49 -15.82 -25.00
C GLN A 635 15.97 -15.39 -24.99
N THR A 636 16.64 -15.35 -23.83
CA THR A 636 17.95 -14.68 -23.66
C THR A 636 19.04 -15.48 -22.95
N THR A 637 18.76 -16.69 -22.43
CA THR A 637 19.79 -17.48 -21.72
C THR A 637 20.90 -17.97 -22.66
N ALA A 638 20.58 -18.51 -23.83
CA ALA A 638 21.57 -19.10 -24.73
C ALA A 638 22.68 -18.11 -25.13
N SER A 639 22.31 -16.91 -25.57
CA SER A 639 23.27 -15.85 -25.92
C SER A 639 24.04 -15.30 -24.71
N CYS A 640 23.48 -15.40 -23.50
CA CYS A 640 24.20 -15.09 -22.27
C CYS A 640 25.29 -16.14 -21.96
N ILE A 641 24.98 -17.43 -22.11
CA ILE A 641 25.97 -18.50 -21.89
C ILE A 641 27.05 -18.47 -22.98
N GLU A 642 26.68 -18.31 -24.26
CA GLU A 642 27.62 -18.13 -25.37
C GLU A 642 28.58 -16.96 -25.15
N TRP A 643 28.09 -15.82 -24.62
CA TRP A 643 28.95 -14.69 -24.26
C TRP A 643 29.88 -15.00 -23.09
N LEU A 644 29.37 -15.68 -22.05
CA LEU A 644 30.15 -16.10 -20.88
C LEU A 644 31.25 -17.11 -21.27
N ASP A 645 31.00 -17.97 -22.25
CA ASP A 645 31.97 -18.94 -22.77
C ASP A 645 33.23 -18.27 -23.35
N THR A 646 33.11 -17.03 -23.86
CA THR A 646 34.24 -16.23 -24.36
C THR A 646 35.15 -15.68 -23.26
N LYS A 647 34.77 -15.79 -21.97
CA LYS A 647 35.44 -15.11 -20.85
C LYS A 647 36.34 -16.05 -20.04
N ALA A 648 37.35 -15.46 -19.39
CA ALA A 648 38.25 -16.17 -18.50
C ALA A 648 37.54 -16.64 -17.22
N SER A 649 38.06 -17.71 -16.59
CA SER A 649 37.46 -18.24 -15.36
C SER A 649 37.53 -17.23 -14.21
N ASN A 650 36.47 -17.14 -13.41
CA ASN A 650 36.30 -16.19 -12.29
C ASN A 650 36.58 -14.71 -12.65
N SER A 651 36.30 -14.28 -13.89
CA SER A 651 36.57 -12.91 -14.36
C SER A 651 35.33 -12.01 -14.43
N VAL A 652 34.14 -12.61 -14.57
CA VAL A 652 32.87 -11.93 -14.85
C VAL A 652 32.16 -11.53 -13.56
N ILE A 653 31.63 -10.31 -13.55
CA ILE A 653 30.70 -9.82 -12.54
C ILE A 653 29.28 -10.12 -13.02
N TYR A 654 28.51 -10.90 -12.27
CA TYR A 654 27.07 -11.05 -12.49
C TYR A 654 26.31 -10.04 -11.61
N VAL A 655 25.28 -9.41 -12.16
CA VAL A 655 24.51 -8.34 -11.49
C VAL A 655 23.01 -8.63 -11.63
N SER A 656 22.32 -8.85 -10.51
CA SER A 656 20.87 -9.09 -10.45
C SER A 656 20.28 -8.60 -9.13
N PHE A 657 19.26 -7.75 -9.21
CA PHE A 657 18.57 -7.17 -8.05
C PHE A 657 17.22 -7.84 -7.76
N GLY A 658 17.05 -9.06 -8.28
CA GLY A 658 15.81 -9.81 -8.17
C GLY A 658 14.69 -9.26 -9.04
N SER A 659 13.52 -9.87 -8.92
CA SER A 659 12.33 -9.53 -9.69
C SER A 659 11.57 -8.33 -9.10
N MET A 660 11.61 -8.17 -7.78
CA MET A 660 10.82 -7.20 -7.03
C MET A 660 11.38 -5.79 -6.96
N ALA A 661 12.69 -5.63 -6.76
CA ALA A 661 13.27 -4.31 -6.49
C ALA A 661 13.06 -3.34 -7.67
N GLU A 662 12.70 -2.09 -7.38
CA GLU A 662 12.84 -0.98 -8.32
C GLU A 662 14.06 -0.15 -7.93
N ILE A 663 15.01 0.02 -8.85
CA ILE A 663 16.23 0.76 -8.58
C ILE A 663 16.01 2.23 -8.97
N SER A 664 16.37 3.17 -8.10
CA SER A 664 16.29 4.61 -8.45
C SER A 664 17.26 4.93 -9.60
N ALA A 665 16.90 5.87 -10.48
CA ALA A 665 17.75 6.21 -11.62
C ALA A 665 19.17 6.67 -11.19
N LYS A 666 19.28 7.39 -10.07
CA LYS A 666 20.57 7.75 -9.45
C LYS A 666 21.38 6.51 -9.04
N GLN A 667 20.74 5.48 -8.48
CA GLN A 667 21.45 4.25 -8.12
C GLN A 667 21.81 3.40 -9.34
N VAL A 668 20.99 3.39 -10.40
CA VAL A 668 21.32 2.78 -11.70
C VAL A 668 22.53 3.47 -12.33
N GLU A 669 22.60 4.81 -12.27
CA GLU A 669 23.77 5.56 -12.74
C GLU A 669 25.05 5.19 -11.98
N GLU A 670 25.02 5.22 -10.65
CA GLU A 670 26.21 4.88 -9.84
C GLU A 670 26.66 3.42 -10.05
N LEU A 671 25.71 2.49 -10.26
CA LEU A 671 26.02 1.11 -10.63
C LEU A 671 26.68 1.01 -12.01
N ALA A 672 26.10 1.64 -13.02
CA ALA A 672 26.62 1.65 -14.38
C ALA A 672 28.06 2.18 -14.43
N TRP A 673 28.34 3.31 -13.77
CA TRP A 673 29.71 3.84 -13.70
C TRP A 673 30.63 3.02 -12.81
N GLY A 674 30.14 2.41 -11.73
CA GLY A 674 30.93 1.51 -10.88
C GLY A 674 31.39 0.25 -11.62
N LEU A 675 30.54 -0.34 -12.45
CA LEU A 675 30.86 -1.50 -13.30
C LEU A 675 31.90 -1.15 -14.38
N ILE A 676 31.77 0.01 -15.04
CA ILE A 676 32.79 0.49 -16.00
C ILE A 676 34.14 0.72 -15.30
N ARG A 677 34.14 1.35 -14.11
CA ARG A 677 35.37 1.61 -13.34
C ARG A 677 36.04 0.33 -12.86
N ALA A 678 35.26 -0.67 -12.43
CA ALA A 678 35.75 -2.00 -12.06
C ALA A 678 36.50 -2.73 -13.21
N SER A 679 36.43 -2.23 -14.45
CA SER A 679 37.30 -2.64 -15.58
C SER A 679 37.30 -4.15 -15.85
N ARG A 680 36.15 -4.80 -15.63
CA ARG A 680 35.96 -6.25 -15.68
C ARG A 680 34.74 -6.60 -16.53
N PRO A 681 34.72 -7.77 -17.19
CA PRO A 681 33.54 -8.22 -17.91
C PRO A 681 32.32 -8.32 -16.99
N PHE A 682 31.13 -7.93 -17.43
CA PHE A 682 29.92 -8.07 -16.63
C PHE A 682 28.67 -8.50 -17.42
N VAL A 683 27.78 -9.22 -16.73
CA VAL A 683 26.40 -9.51 -17.16
C VAL A 683 25.45 -8.84 -16.18
N TRP A 684 24.59 -7.96 -16.66
CA TRP A 684 23.58 -7.28 -15.84
C TRP A 684 22.16 -7.61 -16.30
N VAL A 685 21.38 -8.22 -15.41
CA VAL A 685 19.94 -8.40 -15.59
C VAL A 685 19.21 -7.12 -15.19
N MET A 686 18.48 -6.52 -16.14
CA MET A 686 17.73 -5.28 -15.97
C MET A 686 16.41 -5.34 -16.73
N LYS A 687 15.30 -5.06 -16.04
CA LYS A 687 13.94 -5.03 -16.62
C LYS A 687 13.89 -4.08 -17.82
N GLU A 688 13.09 -4.40 -18.85
CA GLU A 688 12.98 -3.55 -20.06
C GLU A 688 12.57 -2.10 -19.69
N SER A 689 11.62 -1.96 -18.77
CA SER A 689 11.14 -0.68 -18.21
C SER A 689 12.18 0.08 -17.36
N GLU A 690 13.35 -0.51 -17.08
CA GLU A 690 14.45 0.14 -16.36
C GLU A 690 15.62 0.54 -17.26
N LYS A 691 15.67 0.11 -18.53
CA LYS A 691 16.78 0.46 -19.43
C LYS A 691 16.92 1.96 -19.69
N ASP A 692 15.81 2.70 -19.68
CA ASP A 692 15.81 4.16 -19.81
C ASP A 692 16.44 4.88 -18.59
N LYS A 693 16.71 4.15 -17.49
CA LYS A 693 17.47 4.65 -16.33
C LYS A 693 18.99 4.59 -16.54
N LEU A 694 19.49 3.94 -17.61
CA LEU A 694 20.92 3.80 -17.87
C LEU A 694 21.56 5.13 -18.33
N PRO A 695 22.81 5.44 -17.94
CA PRO A 695 23.48 6.66 -18.37
C PRO A 695 23.64 6.75 -19.89
N PRO A 696 23.48 7.96 -20.49
CA PRO A 696 23.75 8.16 -21.91
C PRO A 696 25.14 7.66 -22.31
N LYS A 697 25.20 6.93 -23.43
CA LYS A 697 26.38 6.24 -23.97
C LYS A 697 26.85 4.97 -23.23
N PHE A 698 26.25 4.57 -22.11
CA PHE A 698 26.67 3.35 -21.37
C PHE A 698 26.75 2.10 -22.27
N LEU A 699 25.67 1.80 -23.00
CA LEU A 699 25.61 0.67 -23.94
C LEU A 699 26.62 0.78 -25.11
N GLY A 700 27.09 2.00 -25.43
CA GLY A 700 28.16 2.23 -26.40
C GLY A 700 29.54 1.93 -25.82
N LEU A 701 29.77 2.25 -24.53
CA LEU A 701 31.02 1.94 -23.82
C LEU A 701 31.20 0.44 -23.54
N THR A 702 30.12 -0.34 -23.55
CA THR A 702 30.15 -1.81 -23.39
C THR A 702 30.13 -2.60 -24.70
N SER A 703 30.05 -1.90 -25.84
CA SER A 703 29.82 -2.51 -27.18
C SER A 703 31.01 -3.28 -27.75
N ASP A 704 32.18 -3.16 -27.11
CA ASP A 704 33.38 -3.97 -27.33
C ASP A 704 33.24 -5.42 -26.83
N GLY A 705 32.15 -5.72 -26.11
CA GLY A 705 31.92 -7.02 -25.48
C GLY A 705 32.39 -7.09 -24.02
N THR A 706 32.71 -5.95 -23.38
CA THR A 706 33.00 -5.86 -21.94
C THR A 706 31.73 -5.97 -21.09
N GLY A 707 30.58 -5.45 -21.53
CA GLY A 707 29.33 -5.52 -20.78
C GLY A 707 28.17 -6.09 -21.60
N LEU A 708 27.41 -7.02 -20.99
CA LEU A 708 26.18 -7.58 -21.54
C LEU A 708 24.99 -7.21 -20.64
N VAL A 709 24.05 -6.43 -21.16
CA VAL A 709 22.79 -6.11 -20.47
C VAL A 709 21.66 -6.94 -21.07
N VAL A 710 20.94 -7.71 -20.24
CA VAL A 710 19.82 -8.57 -20.65
C VAL A 710 18.59 -8.30 -19.81
N THR A 711 17.39 -8.55 -20.38
CA THR A 711 16.14 -8.49 -19.62
C THR A 711 15.97 -9.64 -18.63
N TRP A 712 16.53 -10.80 -18.97
CA TRP A 712 16.43 -12.03 -18.19
C TRP A 712 17.55 -12.99 -18.57
N CYS A 713 17.87 -13.94 -17.70
CA CYS A 713 18.69 -15.12 -17.98
C CYS A 713 18.36 -16.20 -16.93
N ASN A 714 18.71 -17.47 -17.17
CA ASN A 714 18.70 -18.46 -16.09
C ASN A 714 19.84 -18.14 -15.09
N GLN A 715 19.48 -17.53 -13.95
CA GLN A 715 20.41 -17.09 -12.92
C GLN A 715 21.29 -18.25 -12.40
N LEU A 716 20.75 -19.46 -12.30
CA LEU A 716 21.50 -20.65 -11.88
C LEU A 716 22.59 -21.05 -12.88
N GLU A 717 22.29 -21.06 -14.18
CA GLU A 717 23.28 -21.36 -15.21
C GLU A 717 24.41 -20.32 -15.22
N VAL A 718 24.08 -19.03 -15.06
CA VAL A 718 25.07 -17.95 -15.02
C VAL A 718 25.94 -18.01 -13.76
N LEU A 719 25.35 -18.26 -12.58
CA LEU A 719 26.09 -18.43 -11.33
C LEU A 719 26.92 -19.73 -11.32
N ALA A 720 26.48 -20.79 -12.01
CA ALA A 720 27.24 -22.04 -12.15
C ALA A 720 28.35 -21.96 -13.21
N HIS A 721 28.34 -20.96 -14.10
CA HIS A 721 29.29 -20.86 -15.20
C HIS A 721 30.71 -20.51 -14.72
N ARG A 722 31.72 -21.22 -15.23
CA ARG A 722 33.15 -21.07 -14.85
C ARG A 722 33.70 -19.63 -14.86
N ALA A 723 33.09 -18.76 -15.65
CA ALA A 723 33.54 -17.38 -15.85
C ALA A 723 33.09 -16.43 -14.73
N THR A 724 32.01 -16.74 -14.02
CA THR A 724 31.42 -15.88 -12.98
C THR A 724 32.30 -15.91 -11.73
N GLY A 725 32.84 -14.74 -11.35
CA GLY A 725 33.72 -14.58 -10.19
C GLY A 725 33.11 -13.81 -9.01
N CYS A 726 32.10 -12.98 -9.27
CA CYS A 726 31.41 -12.17 -8.27
C CYS A 726 29.93 -11.99 -8.64
N PHE A 727 29.04 -12.05 -7.63
CA PHE A 727 27.62 -11.76 -7.75
C PHE A 727 27.28 -10.46 -6.99
N VAL A 728 27.03 -9.37 -7.72
CA VAL A 728 26.44 -8.14 -7.20
C VAL A 728 24.93 -8.36 -7.06
N THR A 729 24.44 -8.38 -5.82
CA THR A 729 23.09 -8.85 -5.50
C THR A 729 22.36 -7.96 -4.51
N HIS A 730 21.03 -7.90 -4.65
CA HIS A 730 20.12 -7.33 -3.66
C HIS A 730 20.04 -8.12 -2.33
N CYS A 731 20.64 -9.30 -2.21
CA CYS A 731 20.57 -10.16 -1.02
C CYS A 731 19.15 -10.65 -0.64
N GLY A 732 18.22 -10.76 -1.61
CA GLY A 732 16.99 -11.55 -1.42
C GLY A 732 17.35 -13.03 -1.17
N TRP A 733 16.53 -13.73 -0.38
CA TRP A 733 16.98 -14.99 0.24
C TRP A 733 17.36 -16.08 -0.76
N ASN A 734 16.51 -16.40 -1.74
CA ASN A 734 16.84 -17.41 -2.77
C ASN A 734 18.14 -17.09 -3.50
N SER A 735 18.32 -15.85 -3.98
CA SER A 735 19.56 -15.46 -4.68
C SER A 735 20.79 -15.54 -3.79
N THR A 736 20.63 -15.35 -2.47
CA THR A 736 21.69 -15.55 -1.49
C THR A 736 22.03 -17.04 -1.34
N LEU A 737 21.03 -17.91 -1.21
CA LEU A 737 21.22 -19.37 -1.23
C LEU A 737 21.82 -19.89 -2.54
N GLU A 738 21.45 -19.32 -3.68
CA GLU A 738 22.01 -19.68 -4.99
C GLU A 738 23.49 -19.33 -5.08
N GLY A 739 23.87 -18.11 -4.67
CA GLY A 739 25.27 -17.69 -4.59
C GLY A 739 26.09 -18.59 -3.66
N LEU A 740 25.58 -18.87 -2.47
CA LEU A 740 26.23 -19.77 -1.49
C LEU A 740 26.35 -21.21 -2.01
N SER A 741 25.28 -21.79 -2.54
CA SER A 741 25.22 -23.19 -3.00
C SER A 741 26.05 -23.41 -4.27
N LEU A 742 26.15 -22.41 -5.15
CA LEU A 742 27.01 -22.46 -6.33
C LEU A 742 28.46 -22.03 -6.04
N GLY A 743 28.72 -21.45 -4.87
CA GLY A 743 30.05 -21.08 -4.39
C GLY A 743 30.59 -19.78 -4.98
N VAL A 744 29.70 -18.86 -5.34
CA VAL A 744 30.02 -17.56 -5.94
C VAL A 744 30.16 -16.49 -4.84
N PRO A 745 31.30 -15.78 -4.75
CA PRO A 745 31.47 -14.61 -3.88
C PRO A 745 30.46 -13.49 -4.18
N MET A 746 30.00 -12.78 -3.15
CA MET A 746 28.91 -11.79 -3.28
C MET A 746 29.32 -10.35 -2.94
N VAL A 747 28.68 -9.38 -3.59
CA VAL A 747 28.68 -7.96 -3.20
C VAL A 747 27.23 -7.55 -2.92
N GLY A 748 26.91 -7.36 -1.64
CA GLY A 748 25.55 -7.11 -1.18
C GLY A 748 25.16 -5.63 -1.25
N LEU A 749 24.10 -5.34 -2.01
CA LEU A 749 23.44 -4.03 -2.11
C LEU A 749 21.95 -4.18 -1.72
N PRO A 750 21.64 -4.35 -0.43
CA PRO A 750 20.27 -4.58 0.04
C PRO A 750 19.37 -3.38 -0.20
N GLN A 751 18.13 -3.62 -0.64
CA GLN A 751 17.15 -2.57 -0.95
C GLN A 751 16.10 -2.42 0.15
N TRP A 752 15.40 -3.50 0.52
CA TRP A 752 14.29 -3.50 1.49
C TRP A 752 14.02 -4.92 2.06
N SER A 753 12.94 -5.11 2.82
CA SER A 753 12.55 -6.42 3.42
C SER A 753 13.69 -7.04 4.27
N ASP A 754 13.91 -8.35 4.17
CA ASP A 754 14.93 -9.15 4.86
C ASP A 754 16.38 -8.90 4.39
N GLN A 755 16.53 -8.29 3.22
CA GLN A 755 17.79 -8.10 2.51
C GLN A 755 18.92 -7.45 3.32
N PRO A 756 18.69 -6.39 4.14
CA PRO A 756 19.77 -5.76 4.92
C PRO A 756 20.43 -6.73 5.90
N MET A 757 19.61 -7.63 6.47
CA MET A 757 20.06 -8.66 7.40
C MET A 757 20.73 -9.83 6.66
N ASN A 758 20.17 -10.30 5.54
CA ASN A 758 20.84 -11.30 4.70
C ASN A 758 22.22 -10.80 4.24
N ALA A 759 22.36 -9.51 3.90
CA ALA A 759 23.64 -8.90 3.55
C ALA A 759 24.63 -8.80 4.74
N LYS A 760 24.12 -8.55 5.96
CA LYS A 760 24.91 -8.61 7.22
C LYS A 760 25.45 -10.02 7.48
N MET A 761 24.64 -11.05 7.23
CA MET A 761 25.04 -12.45 7.39
C MET A 761 26.10 -12.89 6.36
N VAL A 762 25.98 -12.45 5.09
CA VAL A 762 26.98 -12.67 4.03
C VAL A 762 28.35 -12.06 4.38
N GLU A 763 28.34 -10.87 4.97
CA GLU A 763 29.54 -10.10 5.34
C GLU A 763 30.21 -10.69 6.61
N ASP A 764 29.51 -10.70 7.75
CA ASP A 764 30.13 -10.95 9.06
C ASP A 764 30.25 -12.44 9.43
N VAL A 765 29.21 -13.22 9.11
CA VAL A 765 29.01 -14.59 9.62
C VAL A 765 29.47 -15.64 8.60
N TRP A 766 28.88 -15.63 7.41
CA TRP A 766 29.25 -16.56 6.34
C TRP A 766 30.55 -16.15 5.64
N ARG A 767 30.94 -14.86 5.72
CA ARG A 767 32.17 -14.31 5.15
C ARG A 767 32.38 -14.70 3.69
N ALA A 768 31.28 -14.68 2.94
CA ALA A 768 31.17 -15.12 1.55
C ALA A 768 31.01 -13.92 0.59
N GLY A 769 31.20 -12.71 1.09
CA GLY A 769 31.07 -11.46 0.35
C GLY A 769 31.30 -10.23 1.22
N VAL A 770 31.06 -9.05 0.65
CA VAL A 770 31.10 -7.76 1.37
C VAL A 770 29.84 -6.94 1.07
N ARG A 771 29.49 -5.98 1.92
CA ARG A 771 28.31 -5.12 1.75
C ARG A 771 28.71 -3.72 1.27
N ALA A 772 28.13 -3.29 0.14
CA ALA A 772 28.43 -1.98 -0.41
C ALA A 772 27.62 -0.91 0.34
N LYS A 773 28.32 -0.09 1.13
CA LYS A 773 27.73 0.85 2.09
C LYS A 773 27.02 2.01 1.38
N LYS A 774 25.77 2.31 1.80
CA LYS A 774 24.99 3.46 1.34
C LYS A 774 25.54 4.75 1.96
N ASN A 775 25.46 5.86 1.22
CA ASN A 775 25.73 7.21 1.71
C ASN A 775 24.50 7.79 2.45
N ALA A 776 24.57 9.05 2.88
CA ALA A 776 23.47 9.74 3.55
C ALA A 776 22.18 9.90 2.71
N ASP A 777 22.28 9.81 1.37
CA ASP A 777 21.12 9.82 0.46
C ASP A 777 20.49 8.41 0.30
N GLY A 778 21.03 7.38 0.97
CA GLY A 778 20.66 5.98 0.74
C GLY A 778 21.28 5.34 -0.51
N ILE A 779 22.26 6.00 -1.15
CA ILE A 779 22.85 5.60 -2.44
C ILE A 779 24.26 5.02 -2.23
N VAL A 780 24.56 3.91 -2.90
CA VAL A 780 25.92 3.37 -3.04
C VAL A 780 26.58 4.04 -4.25
N SER A 781 27.67 4.78 -4.04
CA SER A 781 28.38 5.48 -5.14
C SER A 781 29.21 4.53 -6.00
N ARG A 782 29.53 4.97 -7.23
CA ARG A 782 30.36 4.27 -8.22
C ARG A 782 31.72 3.82 -7.69
N GLU A 783 32.37 4.63 -6.85
CA GLU A 783 33.64 4.30 -6.20
C GLU A 783 33.45 3.19 -5.16
N ASN A 784 32.31 3.16 -4.47
CA ASN A 784 32.03 2.11 -3.48
C ASN A 784 31.56 0.80 -4.13
N VAL A 785 30.87 0.87 -5.28
CA VAL A 785 30.59 -0.29 -6.14
C VAL A 785 31.92 -0.90 -6.65
N GLU A 786 32.77 -0.09 -7.29
CA GLU A 786 34.11 -0.45 -7.74
C GLU A 786 34.96 -1.07 -6.62
N ARG A 787 35.07 -0.40 -5.47
CA ARG A 787 35.85 -0.88 -4.31
C ARG A 787 35.31 -2.19 -3.75
N SER A 788 33.99 -2.37 -3.67
CA SER A 788 33.38 -3.59 -3.12
C SER A 788 33.57 -4.78 -4.06
N ILE A 789 33.44 -4.56 -5.37
CA ILE A 789 33.78 -5.57 -6.40
C ILE A 789 35.26 -5.91 -6.35
N SER A 790 36.14 -4.90 -6.23
CA SER A 790 37.59 -5.10 -6.14
C SER A 790 37.99 -5.90 -4.90
N GLU A 791 37.39 -5.63 -3.73
CA GLU A 791 37.70 -6.39 -2.51
C GLU A 791 37.34 -7.88 -2.66
N VAL A 792 36.19 -8.17 -3.25
CA VAL A 792 35.72 -9.54 -3.49
C VAL A 792 36.52 -10.26 -4.58
N MET A 793 36.92 -9.56 -5.65
CA MET A 793 37.61 -10.16 -6.81
C MET A 793 39.14 -10.27 -6.63
N ASP A 794 39.78 -9.26 -6.02
CA ASP A 794 41.23 -9.05 -6.03
C ASP A 794 41.81 -8.50 -4.70
N GLY A 795 40.95 -8.24 -3.70
CA GLY A 795 41.31 -7.63 -2.43
C GLY A 795 42.09 -8.52 -1.48
N MET A 796 42.44 -7.96 -0.32
CA MET A 796 43.26 -8.67 0.69
C MET A 796 42.50 -9.82 1.34
N GLU A 797 41.17 -9.72 1.46
CA GLU A 797 40.33 -10.80 2.00
C GLU A 797 39.76 -11.72 0.90
N SER A 798 40.00 -11.41 -0.38
CA SER A 798 39.39 -12.08 -1.53
C SER A 798 39.59 -13.60 -1.55
N ASP A 799 40.79 -14.09 -1.24
CA ASP A 799 41.08 -15.53 -1.25
C ASP A 799 40.36 -16.28 -0.11
N GLU A 800 40.17 -15.63 1.04
CA GLU A 800 39.42 -16.18 2.17
C GLU A 800 37.91 -16.16 1.88
N ILE A 801 37.40 -15.07 1.31
CA ILE A 801 36.02 -14.97 0.80
C ILE A 801 35.73 -16.10 -0.20
N LYS A 802 36.58 -16.26 -1.23
CA LYS A 802 36.46 -17.34 -2.24
C LYS A 802 36.56 -18.73 -1.62
N LYS A 803 37.35 -18.90 -0.55
CA LYS A 803 37.47 -20.15 0.22
C LYS A 803 36.20 -20.46 1.02
N ASN A 804 35.58 -19.44 1.62
CA ASN A 804 34.31 -19.58 2.32
C ASN A 804 33.17 -19.87 1.35
N SER A 805 33.07 -19.19 0.20
CA SER A 805 32.07 -19.51 -0.83
C SER A 805 32.15 -20.97 -1.29
N ARG A 806 33.37 -21.51 -1.52
CA ARG A 806 33.57 -22.94 -1.83
C ARG A 806 33.11 -23.87 -0.70
N ARG A 807 33.46 -23.54 0.56
CA ARG A 807 33.00 -24.28 1.75
C ARG A 807 31.47 -24.29 1.86
N TRP A 808 30.79 -23.19 1.59
CA TRP A 808 29.33 -23.11 1.66
C TRP A 808 28.64 -23.95 0.58
N LYS A 809 29.20 -23.99 -0.63
CA LYS A 809 28.81 -24.94 -1.69
C LYS A 809 28.94 -26.40 -1.25
N GLU A 810 30.08 -26.77 -0.66
CA GLU A 810 30.30 -28.13 -0.15
C GLU A 810 29.29 -28.48 0.96
N LEU A 811 29.00 -27.55 1.89
CA LEU A 811 28.03 -27.77 2.97
C LEU A 811 26.58 -27.85 2.46
N ALA A 812 26.20 -27.04 1.45
CA ALA A 812 24.91 -27.09 0.78
C ALA A 812 24.65 -28.45 0.11
N VAL A 813 25.64 -28.97 -0.65
CA VAL A 813 25.59 -30.31 -1.26
C VAL A 813 25.49 -31.40 -0.19
N ASN A 814 26.25 -31.27 0.91
CA ASN A 814 26.24 -32.23 2.00
C ASN A 814 24.91 -32.26 2.78
N ALA A 815 24.20 -31.13 2.92
CA ALA A 815 22.92 -31.06 3.63
C ALA A 815 21.81 -31.91 2.98
N LEU A 816 21.81 -32.02 1.64
CA LEU A 816 20.87 -32.82 0.85
C LEU A 816 21.49 -34.12 0.29
N SER A 817 22.72 -34.46 0.69
CA SER A 817 23.31 -35.78 0.49
C SER A 817 22.77 -36.78 1.51
N LYS A 818 22.94 -38.08 1.25
CA LYS A 818 22.42 -39.15 2.11
C LYS A 818 22.95 -39.03 3.54
N GLY A 819 22.06 -38.88 4.53
CA GLY A 819 22.45 -38.63 5.93
C GLY A 819 22.86 -37.18 6.23
N GLY A 820 22.61 -36.26 5.31
CA GLY A 820 22.66 -34.82 5.55
C GLY A 820 21.50 -34.34 6.43
N SER A 821 21.67 -33.17 7.04
CA SER A 821 20.71 -32.52 7.94
C SER A 821 19.31 -32.38 7.32
N SER A 822 19.24 -31.75 6.15
CA SER A 822 17.99 -31.56 5.42
C SER A 822 17.43 -32.86 4.85
N GLU A 823 18.29 -33.76 4.37
CA GLU A 823 17.88 -35.09 3.89
C GLU A 823 17.19 -35.91 5.01
N MET A 824 17.75 -35.89 6.22
CA MET A 824 17.17 -36.52 7.41
C MET A 824 15.88 -35.83 7.86
N ASN A 825 15.79 -34.50 7.80
CA ASN A 825 14.56 -33.77 8.13
C ASN A 825 13.43 -34.07 7.14
N ILE A 826 13.73 -34.12 5.83
CA ILE A 826 12.79 -34.54 4.78
C ILE A 826 12.36 -36.00 5.01
N ALA A 827 13.29 -36.91 5.32
CA ALA A 827 12.95 -38.30 5.64
C ALA A 827 12.05 -38.42 6.88
N ARG A 828 12.28 -37.62 7.93
CA ARG A 828 11.43 -37.54 9.13
C ARG A 828 10.04 -36.97 8.83
N PHE A 829 9.94 -36.01 7.91
CA PHE A 829 8.68 -35.46 7.41
C PHE A 829 7.87 -36.52 6.66
N ILE A 830 8.49 -37.20 5.69
CA ILE A 830 7.87 -38.32 4.94
C ILE A 830 7.45 -39.45 5.89
N GLN A 831 8.22 -39.78 6.93
CA GLN A 831 7.83 -40.74 7.98
C GLN A 831 6.72 -40.26 8.93
N THR A 832 6.35 -38.96 8.91
CA THR A 832 5.21 -38.43 9.67
C THR A 832 3.94 -38.52 8.84
N LEU A 833 4.06 -38.24 7.54
CA LEU A 833 3.03 -38.60 6.58
C LEU A 833 2.79 -40.13 6.62
N GLN A 834 3.86 -40.94 6.60
CA GLN A 834 4.00 -42.40 6.83
C GLN A 834 3.18 -43.08 7.96
N LYS A 835 2.41 -42.33 8.76
CA LYS A 835 1.79 -42.78 10.02
C LYS A 835 0.34 -42.32 10.23
N LYS A 836 -0.25 -41.59 9.28
CA LYS A 836 -1.70 -41.42 9.19
C LYS A 836 -2.30 -42.60 8.41
#